data_AF-A0A7T3V5T5-F1
#
_entry.id   AF-A0A7T3V5T5-F1
#
_cell.length_a   1.000
_cell.length_b   1.000
_cell.length_c   1.000
_cell.angle_alpha   90.00
_cell.angle_beta   90.00
_cell.angle_gamma   90.00
#
_symmetry.space_group_name_H-M   'P 1'
#
loop_
_entity.id
_entity.type
_entity.pdbx_description
1 polymer ?
#
loop_
_entity_poly.entity_id
_entity_poly.type
_entity_poly.pdbx_seq_one_letter_code
_entity_poly.pdbx_strand_id
1 'polypeptide(L)'
;MSGKKLFFIQLIFAFFFTSFSYSVTEKEAVAQAEKNIEKAVSLLEMDKGWFKKENYSAAKAAVFEIKNNAQILWDFSLQDNGQNPGSTNESENMVYVCEDAVKFIDMLSLIDKETVQIKKRPSDSVAAMRKKSDAYSAALVTSAKNFSSYGRTSAAWKKSSAMKVLERSSLIKYPWKKFADAFSKNCTAVENLCTKKAISLWVEVSLYYSQTAEQMLSLDSENLDSAEEKAKSHPGQVLKENPAEKENIAQDIAVLKESKLRLNDGYIYRANFIAQQENIDRTISELQKLNSRLDSLQDKSEQQFIKASIAEKEISSELNSAEKNIGGDLESSLKNIVRAQNLFSQIYDELNNDADILKSVRDRIDSIRDRTVKTQTPVFLSNMRSLKNSARLAYYAGNFEKAVDFLFEADTQRNLWSKLVDSEIETDRELERLKDFTNTAIAIKEGREIKSYDPKAPEMLKNLSEAKAGFEKAEYLISVGNEKEAGEILTEAKKRINQIKIYYPRNRDAGILSLKIDRLAAPGTFSEVFKAKADTLVKTDYSANDTAARQSYSDLMDLQEINPEYPGLAETVVRAEIEMNLRPRPVSKKSAEKAELLLIEAETLLKQAGRDEIKLEAARDKAEEAQSLNSESKKAARILDEIALRTGSDSAVTLSAKDEDIYQAALKDLRNGNIIEASIKVSALLENNGNLQSAKVIRLKKRIEAQI
;
A
#
# COMPACT_ATOMS: atom_id res chain seq x y z
N MET A 1 -61.92 25.37 -94.67
CA MET A 1 -62.02 24.50 -95.87
C MET A 1 -61.65 23.10 -95.43
N SER A 2 -62.61 22.16 -95.37
CA SER A 2 -62.88 21.13 -96.41
C SER A 2 -62.00 19.89 -96.19
N GLY A 3 -62.48 18.63 -96.14
CA GLY A 3 -63.82 18.03 -96.26
C GLY A 3 -63.62 16.49 -96.30
N LYS A 4 -64.38 15.63 -95.58
CA LYS A 4 -65.74 15.12 -95.92
C LYS A 4 -65.80 14.52 -97.34
N LYS A 5 -66.21 13.27 -97.62
CA LYS A 5 -66.85 12.12 -96.90
C LYS A 5 -66.35 10.83 -97.65
N LEU A 6 -66.47 9.57 -97.22
CA LEU A 6 -67.59 8.71 -96.74
C LEU A 6 -67.00 7.67 -95.75
N PHE A 7 -67.68 6.96 -94.83
CA PHE A 7 -69.08 6.81 -94.40
C PHE A 7 -70.09 6.12 -95.35
N PHE A 8 -70.72 5.03 -94.87
CA PHE A 8 -71.28 3.87 -95.61
C PHE A 8 -70.16 2.92 -96.09
N ILE A 9 -70.15 1.62 -95.74
CA ILE A 9 -71.26 0.75 -95.28
C ILE A 9 -71.07 0.28 -93.82
N GLN A 10 -72.11 0.49 -92.99
CA GLN A 10 -72.30 -0.20 -91.71
C GLN A 10 -73.20 -1.45 -91.92
N LEU A 11 -73.27 -2.31 -90.90
CA LEU A 11 -74.47 -3.11 -90.55
C LEU A 11 -74.88 -4.30 -91.45
N ILE A 12 -73.95 -5.22 -91.75
CA ILE A 12 -74.24 -6.63 -92.06
C ILE A 12 -73.12 -7.47 -91.41
N PHE A 13 -73.30 -8.35 -90.42
CA PHE A 13 -74.48 -8.84 -89.70
C PHE A 13 -74.10 -8.98 -88.21
N ALA A 14 -74.98 -8.57 -87.29
CA ALA A 14 -74.95 -9.05 -85.91
C ALA A 14 -76.00 -10.16 -85.77
N PHE A 15 -75.76 -11.13 -84.89
CA PHE A 15 -76.72 -12.17 -84.48
C PHE A 15 -77.35 -13.00 -85.61
N PHE A 16 -76.71 -14.13 -85.95
CA PHE A 16 -77.47 -15.36 -86.22
C PHE A 16 -76.82 -16.57 -85.55
N PHE A 17 -77.59 -17.23 -84.70
CA PHE A 17 -77.24 -18.51 -84.08
C PHE A 17 -77.07 -19.58 -85.16
N THR A 18 -75.84 -20.06 -85.37
CA THR A 18 -75.58 -21.40 -85.93
C THR A 18 -74.32 -21.96 -85.29
N SER A 19 -74.31 -23.27 -85.04
CA SER A 19 -73.23 -23.97 -84.35
C SER A 19 -71.91 -23.84 -85.12
N PHE A 20 -70.99 -23.02 -84.61
CA PHE A 20 -69.72 -22.77 -85.28
C PHE A 20 -68.81 -24.01 -85.24
N SER A 21 -68.78 -24.73 -86.35
CA SER A 21 -67.74 -25.72 -86.60
C SER A 21 -66.44 -24.99 -86.90
N TYR A 22 -65.50 -25.08 -85.96
CA TYR A 22 -64.17 -24.48 -86.07
C TYR A 22 -63.45 -24.83 -87.38
N SER A 23 -62.72 -23.86 -87.94
CA SER A 23 -61.77 -24.12 -89.01
C SER A 23 -60.65 -25.06 -88.52
N VAL A 24 -60.09 -25.89 -89.42
CA VAL A 24 -59.00 -26.83 -89.08
C VAL A 24 -57.81 -26.08 -88.46
N THR A 25 -57.48 -24.93 -89.04
CA THR A 25 -56.39 -24.02 -88.64
C THR A 25 -56.47 -23.52 -87.19
N GLU A 26 -57.67 -23.28 -86.66
CA GLU A 26 -57.82 -22.79 -85.27
C GLU A 26 -57.74 -23.92 -84.24
N LYS A 27 -58.24 -25.13 -84.57
CA LYS A 27 -58.03 -26.32 -83.73
C LYS A 27 -56.54 -26.71 -83.67
N GLU A 28 -55.82 -26.56 -84.78
CA GLU A 28 -54.37 -26.73 -84.83
C GLU A 28 -53.64 -25.70 -83.96
N ALA A 29 -54.08 -24.44 -83.97
CA ALA A 29 -53.52 -23.39 -83.10
C ALA A 29 -53.73 -23.68 -81.60
N VAL A 30 -54.93 -24.14 -81.20
CA VAL A 30 -55.21 -24.56 -79.81
C VAL A 30 -54.35 -25.77 -79.44
N ALA A 31 -54.32 -26.83 -80.25
CA ALA A 31 -53.51 -28.02 -79.96
C ALA A 31 -52.01 -27.70 -79.86
N GLN A 32 -51.51 -26.76 -80.66
CA GLN A 32 -50.13 -26.29 -80.57
C GLN A 32 -49.88 -25.44 -79.31
N ALA A 33 -50.84 -24.61 -78.91
CA ALA A 33 -50.79 -23.85 -77.65
C ALA A 33 -50.81 -24.79 -76.42
N GLU A 34 -51.69 -25.79 -76.40
CA GLU A 34 -51.74 -26.82 -75.35
C GLU A 34 -50.41 -27.57 -75.25
N LYS A 35 -49.86 -28.05 -76.37
CA LYS A 35 -48.57 -28.74 -76.45
C LYS A 35 -47.39 -27.87 -75.98
N ASN A 36 -47.38 -26.59 -76.36
CA ASN A 36 -46.37 -25.62 -75.90
C ASN A 36 -46.48 -25.41 -74.39
N ILE A 37 -47.69 -25.33 -73.84
CA ILE A 37 -47.92 -25.14 -72.41
C ILE A 37 -47.63 -26.40 -71.61
N GLU A 38 -47.95 -27.61 -72.10
CA GLU A 38 -47.50 -28.86 -71.47
C GLU A 38 -45.98 -28.94 -71.39
N LYS A 39 -45.29 -28.58 -72.47
CA LYS A 39 -43.83 -28.49 -72.50
C LYS A 39 -43.33 -27.44 -71.49
N ALA A 40 -43.91 -26.25 -71.48
CA ALA A 40 -43.56 -25.20 -70.52
C ALA A 40 -43.80 -25.61 -69.07
N VAL A 41 -44.93 -26.26 -68.77
CA VAL A 41 -45.28 -26.78 -67.44
C VAL A 41 -44.33 -27.91 -67.01
N SER A 42 -43.96 -28.83 -67.91
CA SER A 42 -43.01 -29.89 -67.56
C SER A 42 -41.63 -29.34 -67.15
N LEU A 43 -41.21 -28.19 -67.69
CA LEU A 43 -40.00 -27.46 -67.25
C LEU A 43 -40.14 -26.82 -65.85
N LEU A 44 -41.36 -26.66 -65.34
CA LEU A 44 -41.69 -26.07 -64.02
C LEU A 44 -42.06 -27.13 -62.97
N GLU A 45 -42.43 -28.35 -63.39
CA GLU A 45 -42.85 -29.47 -62.53
C GLU A 45 -41.71 -30.38 -62.03
N MET A 46 -40.50 -30.31 -62.61
CA MET A 46 -39.40 -31.24 -62.27
C MET A 46 -38.92 -31.10 -60.81
N ASP A 47 -39.40 -32.00 -59.95
CA ASP A 47 -39.08 -32.06 -58.53
C ASP A 47 -37.57 -31.96 -58.28
N LYS A 48 -37.19 -30.95 -57.48
CA LYS A 48 -35.83 -30.63 -56.97
C LYS A 48 -34.85 -29.98 -57.97
N GLY A 49 -35.16 -29.89 -59.26
CA GLY A 49 -34.24 -29.31 -60.27
C GLY A 49 -34.32 -27.78 -60.42
N TRP A 50 -35.51 -27.20 -60.28
CA TRP A 50 -35.78 -25.80 -60.68
C TRP A 50 -35.15 -24.73 -59.75
N PHE A 51 -34.82 -25.07 -58.50
CA PHE A 51 -34.11 -24.14 -57.60
C PHE A 51 -32.71 -23.75 -58.09
N LYS A 52 -32.11 -24.53 -59.00
CA LYS A 52 -30.77 -24.22 -59.51
C LYS A 52 -30.80 -23.01 -60.45
N LYS A 53 -29.92 -22.04 -60.17
CA LYS A 53 -29.65 -20.85 -61.00
C LYS A 53 -29.54 -21.10 -62.51
N GLU A 54 -28.97 -22.23 -62.93
CA GLU A 54 -28.83 -22.63 -64.35
C GLU A 54 -30.19 -22.72 -65.09
N ASN A 55 -31.29 -22.98 -64.37
CA ASN A 55 -32.62 -23.22 -64.95
C ASN A 55 -33.52 -21.97 -64.99
N TYR A 56 -33.14 -20.86 -64.34
CA TYR A 56 -34.02 -19.68 -64.20
C TYR A 56 -34.36 -19.01 -65.54
N SER A 57 -33.42 -18.94 -66.48
CA SER A 57 -33.66 -18.31 -67.79
C SER A 57 -34.64 -19.14 -68.63
N ALA A 58 -34.50 -20.47 -68.63
CA ALA A 58 -35.41 -21.38 -69.31
C ALA A 58 -36.82 -21.33 -68.70
N ALA A 59 -36.92 -21.29 -67.36
CA ALA A 59 -38.20 -21.17 -66.68
C ALA A 59 -38.93 -19.85 -66.97
N LYS A 60 -38.22 -18.72 -67.06
CA LYS A 60 -38.85 -17.46 -67.49
C LYS A 60 -39.38 -17.55 -68.91
N ALA A 61 -38.59 -18.10 -69.84
CA ALA A 61 -39.03 -18.28 -71.23
C ALA A 61 -40.30 -19.15 -71.30
N ALA A 62 -40.36 -20.24 -70.54
CA ALA A 62 -41.54 -21.09 -70.40
C ALA A 62 -42.76 -20.30 -69.87
N VAL A 63 -42.61 -19.49 -68.82
CA VAL A 63 -43.72 -18.67 -68.29
C VAL A 63 -44.18 -17.59 -69.31
N PHE A 64 -43.26 -17.00 -70.08
CA PHE A 64 -43.63 -16.09 -71.17
C PHE A 64 -44.39 -16.80 -72.31
N GLU A 65 -44.00 -18.03 -72.65
CA GLU A 65 -44.71 -18.86 -73.63
C GLU A 65 -46.14 -19.17 -73.17
N ILE A 66 -46.34 -19.47 -71.89
CA ILE A 66 -47.67 -19.63 -71.28
C ILE A 66 -48.46 -18.32 -71.33
N LYS A 67 -47.86 -17.18 -70.91
CA LYS A 67 -48.50 -15.86 -70.91
C LYS A 67 -49.02 -15.46 -72.29
N ASN A 68 -48.22 -15.68 -73.34
CA ASN A 68 -48.57 -15.30 -74.72
C ASN A 68 -49.75 -16.11 -75.30
N ASN A 69 -50.07 -17.28 -74.72
CA ASN A 69 -51.16 -18.15 -75.16
C ASN A 69 -52.41 -18.06 -74.26
N ALA A 70 -52.40 -17.20 -73.22
CA ALA A 70 -53.46 -17.14 -72.22
C ALA A 70 -54.86 -16.83 -72.79
N GLN A 71 -54.96 -15.91 -73.76
CA GLN A 71 -56.23 -15.57 -74.41
C GLN A 71 -56.81 -16.75 -75.21
N ILE A 72 -55.96 -17.41 -76.02
CA ILE A 72 -56.35 -18.56 -76.85
C ILE A 72 -56.90 -19.70 -75.99
N LEU A 73 -56.26 -19.98 -74.85
CA LEU A 73 -56.74 -20.96 -73.88
C LEU A 73 -58.06 -20.56 -73.22
N TRP A 74 -58.25 -19.29 -72.90
CA TRP A 74 -59.48 -18.79 -72.28
C TRP A 74 -60.68 -18.91 -73.21
N ASP A 75 -60.54 -18.47 -74.46
CA ASP A 75 -61.62 -18.53 -75.45
C ASP A 75 -62.01 -19.99 -75.77
N PHE A 76 -61.03 -20.90 -75.85
CA PHE A 76 -61.29 -22.34 -75.97
C PHE A 76 -61.95 -22.96 -74.72
N SER A 77 -61.58 -22.48 -73.52
CA SER A 77 -62.16 -22.92 -72.25
C SER A 77 -63.64 -22.52 -72.14
N LEU A 78 -64.04 -21.34 -72.64
CA LEU A 78 -65.44 -20.93 -72.70
C LEU A 78 -66.27 -21.81 -73.65
N GLN A 79 -65.79 -22.00 -74.88
CA GLN A 79 -66.54 -22.68 -75.94
C GLN A 79 -66.85 -24.15 -75.66
N ASP A 80 -65.89 -24.90 -75.12
CA ASP A 80 -66.08 -26.33 -74.82
C ASP A 80 -67.04 -26.56 -73.64
N ASN A 81 -67.14 -25.57 -72.73
CA ASN A 81 -68.17 -25.52 -71.70
C ASN A 81 -69.52 -24.97 -72.23
N GLY A 82 -69.67 -24.82 -73.55
CA GLY A 82 -70.89 -24.34 -74.20
C GLY A 82 -71.16 -22.84 -74.02
N GLN A 83 -70.17 -22.05 -73.59
CA GLN A 83 -70.30 -20.61 -73.37
C GLN A 83 -69.77 -19.81 -74.57
N ASN A 84 -70.35 -18.63 -74.77
CA ASN A 84 -69.96 -17.73 -75.85
C ASN A 84 -68.68 -16.96 -75.47
N PRO A 85 -67.65 -16.86 -76.34
CA PRO A 85 -66.49 -16.02 -76.09
C PRO A 85 -66.90 -14.57 -75.77
N GLY A 86 -66.43 -14.04 -74.65
CA GLY A 86 -66.69 -12.66 -74.22
C GLY A 86 -67.80 -12.44 -73.17
N SER A 87 -68.36 -13.50 -72.56
CA SER A 87 -69.27 -13.36 -71.40
C SER A 87 -68.53 -12.94 -70.11
N THR A 88 -67.29 -13.39 -69.93
CA THR A 88 -66.35 -13.03 -68.86
C THR A 88 -64.91 -13.05 -69.41
N ASN A 89 -64.00 -12.28 -68.81
CA ASN A 89 -62.59 -12.25 -69.22
C ASN A 89 -61.64 -12.68 -68.07
N GLU A 90 -61.42 -13.99 -67.92
CA GLU A 90 -60.45 -14.50 -66.94
C GLU A 90 -59.01 -14.60 -67.50
N SER A 91 -58.80 -14.34 -68.80
CA SER A 91 -57.46 -14.31 -69.41
C SER A 91 -56.54 -13.26 -68.79
N GLU A 92 -57.09 -12.13 -68.33
CA GLU A 92 -56.34 -11.12 -67.56
C GLU A 92 -55.81 -11.69 -66.24
N ASN A 93 -56.62 -12.47 -65.51
CA ASN A 93 -56.17 -13.16 -64.30
C ASN A 93 -55.08 -14.18 -64.60
N MET A 94 -55.16 -14.88 -65.73
CA MET A 94 -54.10 -15.78 -66.20
C MET A 94 -52.80 -15.01 -66.46
N VAL A 95 -52.86 -13.87 -67.17
CA VAL A 95 -51.71 -12.98 -67.40
C VAL A 95 -51.09 -12.49 -66.09
N TYR A 96 -51.90 -12.06 -65.10
CA TYR A 96 -51.39 -11.63 -63.79
C TYR A 96 -50.67 -12.75 -63.03
N VAL A 97 -51.20 -13.99 -63.07
CA VAL A 97 -50.52 -15.15 -62.43
C VAL A 97 -49.21 -15.49 -63.14
N CYS A 98 -49.13 -15.37 -64.47
CA CYS A 98 -47.85 -15.50 -65.18
C CYS A 98 -46.85 -14.40 -64.79
N GLU A 99 -47.29 -13.15 -64.60
CA GLU A 99 -46.40 -12.07 -64.16
C GLU A 99 -45.87 -12.26 -62.74
N ASP A 100 -46.72 -12.74 -61.83
CA ASP A 100 -46.29 -13.12 -60.48
C ASP A 100 -45.33 -14.33 -60.51
N ALA A 101 -45.51 -15.28 -61.43
CA ALA A 101 -44.57 -16.37 -61.66
C ALA A 101 -43.20 -15.89 -62.20
N VAL A 102 -43.15 -14.86 -63.06
CA VAL A 102 -41.87 -14.24 -63.47
C VAL A 102 -41.17 -13.58 -62.27
N LYS A 103 -41.91 -12.80 -61.46
CA LYS A 103 -41.38 -12.15 -60.24
C LYS A 103 -40.90 -13.19 -59.22
N PHE A 104 -41.58 -14.33 -59.11
CA PHE A 104 -41.17 -15.46 -58.29
C PHE A 104 -39.82 -16.03 -58.72
N ILE A 105 -39.58 -16.22 -60.02
CA ILE A 105 -38.28 -16.68 -60.53
C ILE A 105 -37.17 -15.65 -60.26
N ASP A 106 -37.45 -14.34 -60.33
CA ASP A 106 -36.50 -13.31 -59.90
C ASP A 106 -36.17 -13.40 -58.42
N MET A 107 -37.16 -13.65 -57.56
CA MET A 107 -36.99 -13.83 -56.13
C MET A 107 -36.15 -15.07 -55.78
N LEU A 108 -36.26 -16.18 -56.54
CA LEU A 108 -35.37 -17.34 -56.41
C LEU A 108 -33.90 -16.94 -56.58
N SER A 109 -33.58 -16.08 -57.56
CA SER A 109 -32.21 -15.58 -57.73
C SER A 109 -31.72 -14.66 -56.62
N LEU A 110 -32.61 -14.08 -55.81
CA LEU A 110 -32.22 -13.32 -54.61
C LEU A 110 -31.95 -14.27 -53.44
N ILE A 111 -32.81 -15.29 -53.25
CA ILE A 111 -32.63 -16.37 -52.27
C ILE A 111 -31.27 -17.09 -52.42
N ASP A 112 -30.89 -17.42 -53.66
CA ASP A 112 -29.59 -18.04 -53.97
C ASP A 112 -28.41 -17.14 -53.58
N LYS A 113 -28.50 -15.83 -53.85
CA LYS A 113 -27.44 -14.86 -53.51
C LYS A 113 -27.30 -14.68 -52.01
N GLU A 114 -28.41 -14.56 -51.29
CA GLU A 114 -28.43 -14.33 -49.84
C GLU A 114 -27.74 -15.47 -49.08
N THR A 115 -27.94 -16.71 -49.55
CA THR A 115 -27.35 -17.92 -48.95
C THR A 115 -25.81 -17.94 -48.99
N VAL A 116 -25.18 -17.15 -49.86
CA VAL A 116 -23.71 -17.08 -50.03
C VAL A 116 -23.06 -15.94 -49.23
N GLN A 117 -23.84 -14.96 -48.75
CA GLN A 117 -23.33 -13.69 -48.18
C GLN A 117 -23.05 -13.72 -46.67
N ILE A 118 -23.29 -14.84 -45.98
CA ILE A 118 -23.11 -14.93 -44.51
C ILE A 118 -21.63 -14.76 -44.16
N LYS A 119 -21.33 -13.74 -43.35
CA LYS A 119 -19.97 -13.39 -42.93
C LYS A 119 -19.43 -14.40 -41.90
N LYS A 120 -18.11 -14.41 -41.70
CA LYS A 120 -17.50 -15.19 -40.60
C LYS A 120 -17.80 -14.54 -39.24
N ARG A 121 -18.08 -15.35 -38.23
CA ARG A 121 -18.13 -14.94 -36.82
C ARG A 121 -16.80 -14.28 -36.41
N PRO A 122 -16.79 -13.15 -35.68
CA PRO A 122 -15.54 -12.56 -35.17
C PRO A 122 -14.87 -13.48 -34.15
N SER A 123 -13.55 -13.38 -34.02
CA SER A 123 -12.77 -14.12 -33.00
C SER A 123 -12.99 -13.59 -31.58
N ASP A 124 -13.28 -12.29 -31.47
CA ASP A 124 -13.64 -11.61 -30.23
C ASP A 124 -15.00 -10.95 -30.43
N SER A 125 -16.05 -11.62 -29.93
CA SER A 125 -17.44 -11.16 -30.01
C SER A 125 -17.70 -9.94 -29.12
N VAL A 126 -17.06 -9.88 -27.95
CA VAL A 126 -17.27 -8.79 -26.97
C VAL A 126 -16.74 -7.47 -27.54
N ALA A 127 -15.48 -7.43 -27.98
CA ALA A 127 -14.91 -6.22 -28.56
C ALA A 127 -15.58 -5.83 -29.89
N ALA A 128 -16.01 -6.82 -30.70
CA ALA A 128 -16.72 -6.54 -31.96
C ALA A 128 -18.06 -5.82 -31.71
N MET A 129 -18.82 -6.26 -30.70
CA MET A 129 -20.07 -5.62 -30.30
C MET A 129 -19.88 -4.28 -29.59
N ARG A 130 -18.99 -4.19 -28.59
CA ARG A 130 -18.66 -2.92 -27.89
C ARG A 130 -18.30 -1.82 -28.89
N LYS A 131 -17.49 -2.13 -29.91
CA LYS A 131 -17.09 -1.19 -30.98
C LYS A 131 -18.14 -0.97 -32.08
N LYS A 132 -19.33 -1.57 -31.99
CA LYS A 132 -20.39 -1.58 -33.03
C LYS A 132 -19.91 -2.01 -34.42
N SER A 133 -18.85 -2.83 -34.45
CA SER A 133 -18.15 -3.31 -35.65
C SER A 133 -18.58 -4.71 -36.09
N ASP A 134 -19.45 -5.34 -35.30
CA ASP A 134 -19.97 -6.69 -35.55
C ASP A 134 -20.87 -6.75 -36.81
N ALA A 135 -20.20 -7.01 -37.93
CA ALA A 135 -20.84 -7.24 -39.21
C ALA A 135 -21.49 -8.63 -39.33
N TYR A 136 -21.23 -9.56 -38.40
CA TYR A 136 -21.75 -10.93 -38.45
C TYR A 136 -23.21 -10.96 -38.00
N SER A 137 -23.52 -10.47 -36.80
CA SER A 137 -24.92 -10.40 -36.35
C SER A 137 -25.79 -9.52 -37.25
N ALA A 138 -25.24 -8.41 -37.76
CA ALA A 138 -25.92 -7.54 -38.71
C ALA A 138 -26.25 -8.26 -40.03
N ALA A 139 -25.34 -9.11 -40.54
CA ALA A 139 -25.60 -9.93 -41.72
C ALA A 139 -26.68 -10.99 -41.44
N LEU A 140 -26.60 -11.72 -40.31
CA LEU A 140 -27.60 -12.70 -39.92
C LEU A 140 -29.01 -12.09 -39.78
N VAL A 141 -29.14 -10.94 -39.10
CA VAL A 141 -30.42 -10.21 -38.96
C VAL A 141 -30.97 -9.78 -40.31
N THR A 142 -30.12 -9.23 -41.19
CA THR A 142 -30.52 -8.80 -42.53
C THR A 142 -31.01 -9.98 -43.37
N SER A 143 -30.26 -11.09 -43.38
CA SER A 143 -30.65 -12.29 -44.10
C SER A 143 -31.91 -12.92 -43.53
N ALA A 144 -32.07 -12.98 -42.20
CA ALA A 144 -33.29 -13.48 -41.57
C ALA A 144 -34.51 -12.64 -41.98
N LYS A 145 -34.40 -11.30 -42.01
CA LYS A 145 -35.44 -10.39 -42.52
C LYS A 145 -35.74 -10.63 -44.01
N ASN A 146 -34.71 -10.80 -44.84
CA ASN A 146 -34.85 -11.06 -46.27
C ASN A 146 -35.60 -12.37 -46.53
N PHE A 147 -35.18 -13.49 -45.91
CA PHE A 147 -35.92 -14.76 -45.97
C PHE A 147 -37.36 -14.63 -45.45
N SER A 148 -37.58 -13.92 -44.35
CA SER A 148 -38.93 -13.64 -43.82
C SER A 148 -39.80 -12.83 -44.80
N SER A 149 -39.18 -11.95 -45.61
CA SER A 149 -39.84 -11.20 -46.66
C SER A 149 -40.20 -12.11 -47.85
N TYR A 150 -39.23 -12.86 -48.38
CA TYR A 150 -39.43 -13.76 -49.51
C TYR A 150 -40.50 -14.83 -49.23
N GLY A 151 -40.51 -15.41 -48.03
CA GLY A 151 -41.55 -16.36 -47.61
C GLY A 151 -42.95 -15.75 -47.62
N ARG A 152 -43.11 -14.52 -47.10
CA ARG A 152 -44.39 -13.79 -47.09
C ARG A 152 -44.84 -13.40 -48.50
N THR A 153 -43.94 -12.95 -49.36
CA THR A 153 -44.25 -12.60 -50.76
C THR A 153 -44.69 -13.85 -51.54
N SER A 154 -43.99 -14.98 -51.36
CA SER A 154 -44.36 -16.29 -51.92
C SER A 154 -45.78 -16.72 -51.49
N ALA A 155 -46.08 -16.58 -50.20
CA ALA A 155 -47.40 -16.86 -49.64
C ALA A 155 -48.49 -15.93 -50.18
N ALA A 156 -48.15 -14.66 -50.47
CA ALA A 156 -49.07 -13.66 -51.01
C ALA A 156 -49.45 -13.95 -52.46
N TRP A 157 -48.50 -14.35 -53.32
CA TRP A 157 -48.79 -14.72 -54.71
C TRP A 157 -49.75 -15.91 -54.82
N LYS A 158 -49.54 -16.96 -54.02
CA LYS A 158 -50.49 -18.08 -53.90
C LYS A 158 -51.88 -17.62 -53.43
N LYS A 159 -51.97 -16.58 -52.61
CA LYS A 159 -53.22 -16.06 -52.03
C LYS A 159 -53.80 -14.88 -52.84
N SER A 160 -53.27 -14.57 -54.03
CA SER A 160 -53.69 -13.42 -54.83
C SER A 160 -55.13 -13.57 -55.32
N SER A 161 -55.80 -12.45 -55.61
CA SER A 161 -57.18 -12.46 -56.10
C SER A 161 -57.29 -13.18 -57.44
N ALA A 162 -56.35 -12.92 -58.36
CA ALA A 162 -56.27 -13.61 -59.64
C ALA A 162 -56.13 -15.14 -59.45
N MET A 163 -55.19 -15.59 -58.61
CA MET A 163 -55.01 -17.01 -58.32
C MET A 163 -56.29 -17.65 -57.76
N LYS A 164 -56.95 -17.01 -56.79
CA LYS A 164 -58.20 -17.51 -56.18
C LYS A 164 -59.39 -17.56 -57.13
N VAL A 165 -59.47 -16.64 -58.11
CA VAL A 165 -60.51 -16.68 -59.16
C VAL A 165 -60.26 -17.90 -60.04
N LEU A 166 -59.03 -18.08 -60.52
CA LEU A 166 -58.68 -19.22 -61.38
C LEU A 166 -58.82 -20.58 -60.66
N GLU A 167 -58.43 -20.68 -59.38
CA GLU A 167 -58.60 -21.91 -58.57
C GLU A 167 -60.08 -22.31 -58.39
N ARG A 168 -61.02 -21.36 -58.50
CA ARG A 168 -62.47 -21.57 -58.32
C ARG A 168 -63.25 -21.69 -59.63
N SER A 169 -62.67 -21.27 -60.74
CA SER A 169 -63.33 -21.29 -62.04
C SER A 169 -63.48 -22.73 -62.55
N SER A 170 -64.73 -23.18 -62.66
CA SER A 170 -65.05 -24.49 -63.26
C SER A 170 -64.84 -24.53 -64.78
N LEU A 171 -64.62 -23.37 -65.40
CA LEU A 171 -64.45 -23.23 -66.85
C LEU A 171 -63.01 -23.53 -67.29
N ILE A 172 -62.04 -23.37 -66.39
CA ILE A 172 -60.61 -23.46 -66.69
C ILE A 172 -60.16 -24.89 -66.96
N LYS A 173 -59.51 -25.08 -68.10
CA LYS A 173 -59.04 -26.37 -68.59
C LYS A 173 -57.61 -26.74 -68.21
N TYR A 174 -57.33 -28.02 -68.42
CA TYR A 174 -56.00 -28.54 -68.74
C TYR A 174 -55.48 -27.89 -70.05
N PRO A 175 -54.19 -27.52 -70.19
CA PRO A 175 -53.09 -27.72 -69.25
C PRO A 175 -52.87 -26.55 -68.27
N TRP A 176 -53.58 -25.41 -68.40
CA TRP A 176 -53.40 -24.26 -67.52
C TRP A 176 -53.55 -24.62 -66.04
N LYS A 177 -54.52 -25.47 -65.70
CA LYS A 177 -54.70 -25.95 -64.33
C LYS A 177 -53.43 -26.57 -63.72
N LYS A 178 -52.65 -27.32 -64.51
CA LYS A 178 -51.34 -27.85 -64.06
C LYS A 178 -50.33 -26.74 -63.81
N PHE A 179 -50.26 -25.71 -64.66
CA PHE A 179 -49.40 -24.54 -64.41
C PHE A 179 -49.73 -23.87 -63.08
N ALA A 180 -51.03 -23.62 -62.83
CA ALA A 180 -51.49 -23.02 -61.58
C ALA A 180 -51.18 -23.91 -60.36
N ASP A 181 -51.48 -25.21 -60.43
CA ASP A 181 -51.19 -26.17 -59.36
C ASP A 181 -49.68 -26.27 -59.09
N ALA A 182 -48.84 -26.33 -60.13
CA ALA A 182 -47.39 -26.35 -60.02
C ALA A 182 -46.83 -25.04 -59.44
N PHE A 183 -47.34 -23.88 -59.86
CA PHE A 183 -46.97 -22.58 -59.29
C PHE A 183 -47.36 -22.49 -57.80
N SER A 184 -48.57 -22.92 -57.44
CA SER A 184 -49.06 -22.97 -56.06
C SER A 184 -48.23 -23.91 -55.18
N LYS A 185 -47.85 -25.10 -55.69
CA LYS A 185 -46.92 -26.04 -55.05
C LYS A 185 -45.55 -25.39 -54.81
N ASN A 186 -44.97 -24.74 -55.81
CA ASN A 186 -43.66 -24.10 -55.71
C ASN A 186 -43.66 -22.87 -54.78
N CYS A 187 -44.70 -22.04 -54.81
CA CYS A 187 -44.89 -20.96 -53.84
C CYS A 187 -44.96 -21.48 -52.40
N THR A 188 -45.62 -22.63 -52.18
CA THR A 188 -45.69 -23.30 -50.87
C THR A 188 -44.32 -23.88 -50.46
N ALA A 189 -43.55 -24.43 -51.40
CA ALA A 189 -42.21 -24.94 -51.15
C ALA A 189 -41.24 -23.83 -50.73
N VAL A 190 -41.29 -22.66 -51.41
CA VAL A 190 -40.50 -21.48 -51.07
C VAL A 190 -40.92 -20.85 -49.75
N GLU A 191 -42.23 -20.71 -49.48
CA GLU A 191 -42.75 -20.24 -48.18
C GLU A 191 -42.15 -21.07 -47.03
N ASN A 192 -42.17 -22.39 -47.16
CA ASN A 192 -41.58 -23.32 -46.19
C ASN A 192 -40.06 -23.23 -46.09
N LEU A 193 -39.34 -23.16 -47.21
CA LEU A 193 -37.87 -23.05 -47.25
C LEU A 193 -37.41 -21.75 -46.58
N CYS A 194 -37.98 -20.62 -47.01
CA CYS A 194 -37.66 -19.30 -46.49
C CYS A 194 -38.03 -19.18 -45.00
N THR A 195 -39.16 -19.73 -44.57
CA THR A 195 -39.54 -19.76 -43.14
C THR A 195 -38.54 -20.56 -42.31
N LYS A 196 -38.13 -21.76 -42.77
CA LYS A 196 -37.10 -22.56 -42.08
C LYS A 196 -35.74 -21.84 -42.01
N LYS A 197 -35.33 -21.18 -43.09
CA LYS A 197 -34.09 -20.38 -43.13
C LYS A 197 -34.15 -19.17 -42.21
N ALA A 198 -35.26 -18.42 -42.20
CA ALA A 198 -35.47 -17.30 -41.30
C ALA A 198 -35.39 -17.74 -39.82
N ILE A 199 -36.10 -18.82 -39.45
CA ILE A 199 -36.03 -19.38 -38.09
C ILE A 199 -34.59 -19.76 -37.72
N SER A 200 -33.89 -20.50 -38.60
CA SER A 200 -32.50 -20.91 -38.36
C SER A 200 -31.57 -19.72 -38.10
N LEU A 201 -31.68 -18.64 -38.89
CA LEU A 201 -30.84 -17.45 -38.75
C LEU A 201 -31.20 -16.63 -37.50
N TRP A 202 -32.48 -16.56 -37.12
CA TRP A 202 -32.91 -15.93 -35.86
C TRP A 202 -32.41 -16.71 -34.64
N VAL A 203 -32.45 -18.04 -34.67
CA VAL A 203 -31.86 -18.89 -33.62
C VAL A 203 -30.35 -18.68 -33.56
N GLU A 204 -29.65 -18.71 -34.70
CA GLU A 204 -28.20 -18.53 -34.77
C GLU A 204 -27.74 -17.18 -34.19
N VAL A 205 -28.39 -16.06 -34.57
CA VAL A 205 -28.03 -14.75 -34.04
C VAL A 205 -28.41 -14.58 -32.57
N SER A 206 -29.52 -15.19 -32.12
CA SER A 206 -29.91 -15.17 -30.70
C SER A 206 -28.92 -15.95 -29.82
N LEU A 207 -28.44 -17.10 -30.30
CA LEU A 207 -27.43 -17.91 -29.62
C LEU A 207 -26.11 -17.14 -29.55
N TYR A 208 -25.72 -16.47 -30.64
CA TYR A 208 -24.53 -15.63 -30.68
C TYR A 208 -24.60 -14.46 -29.69
N TYR A 209 -25.74 -13.74 -29.60
CA TYR A 209 -25.93 -12.70 -28.59
C TYR A 209 -25.90 -13.27 -27.15
N SER A 210 -26.58 -14.40 -26.89
CA SER A 210 -26.63 -15.06 -25.58
C SER A 210 -25.26 -15.54 -25.11
N GLN A 211 -24.46 -16.17 -25.99
CA GLN A 211 -23.07 -16.56 -25.69
C GLN A 211 -22.17 -15.35 -25.44
N THR A 212 -22.36 -14.25 -26.17
CA THR A 212 -21.55 -13.04 -25.95
C THR A 212 -21.91 -12.36 -24.63
N ALA A 213 -23.17 -12.41 -24.21
CA ALA A 213 -23.61 -11.95 -22.90
C ALA A 213 -22.92 -12.73 -21.76
N GLU A 214 -22.83 -14.06 -21.88
CA GLU A 214 -22.12 -14.90 -20.91
C GLU A 214 -20.63 -14.58 -20.84
N GLN A 215 -19.98 -14.27 -21.98
CA GLN A 215 -18.59 -13.82 -22.01
C GLN A 215 -18.39 -12.47 -21.31
N MET A 216 -19.26 -11.50 -21.56
CA MET A 216 -19.25 -10.19 -20.89
C MET A 216 -19.33 -10.34 -19.37
N LEU A 217 -20.29 -11.13 -18.90
CA LEU A 217 -20.49 -11.39 -17.48
C LEU A 217 -19.28 -12.07 -16.81
N SER A 218 -18.63 -13.02 -17.48
CA SER A 218 -17.42 -13.67 -16.95
C SER A 218 -16.29 -12.66 -16.74
N LEU A 219 -16.02 -11.84 -17.77
CA LEU A 219 -14.97 -10.81 -17.73
C LEU A 219 -15.24 -9.77 -16.64
N ASP A 220 -16.46 -9.23 -16.59
CA ASP A 220 -16.82 -8.20 -15.62
C ASP A 220 -16.87 -8.76 -14.17
N SER A 221 -17.17 -10.05 -13.99
CA SER A 221 -17.08 -10.72 -12.68
C SER A 221 -15.64 -10.96 -12.25
N GLU A 222 -14.76 -11.41 -13.15
CA GLU A 222 -13.32 -11.60 -12.88
C GLU A 222 -12.66 -10.25 -12.52
N ASN A 223 -13.00 -9.18 -13.23
CA ASN A 223 -12.54 -7.82 -12.92
C ASN A 223 -13.03 -7.34 -11.54
N LEU A 224 -14.29 -7.60 -11.18
CA LEU A 224 -14.81 -7.24 -9.86
C LEU A 224 -14.13 -8.03 -8.74
N ASP A 225 -13.95 -9.34 -8.89
CA ASP A 225 -13.31 -10.16 -7.85
C ASP A 225 -11.83 -9.75 -7.68
N SER A 226 -11.15 -9.36 -8.76
CA SER A 226 -9.81 -8.76 -8.70
C SER A 226 -9.81 -7.40 -7.99
N ALA A 227 -10.80 -6.54 -8.24
CA ALA A 227 -10.96 -5.25 -7.56
C ALA A 227 -11.29 -5.41 -6.07
N GLU A 228 -12.12 -6.38 -5.69
CA GLU A 228 -12.45 -6.71 -4.29
C GLU A 228 -11.24 -7.23 -3.52
N GLU A 229 -10.35 -8.03 -4.15
CA GLU A 229 -9.09 -8.44 -3.55
C GLU A 229 -8.14 -7.24 -3.39
N LYS A 230 -7.97 -6.44 -4.45
CA LYS A 230 -7.09 -5.26 -4.46
C LYS A 230 -7.50 -4.18 -3.46
N ALA A 231 -8.80 -4.01 -3.21
CA ALA A 231 -9.32 -3.05 -2.24
C ALA A 231 -8.88 -3.34 -0.79
N LYS A 232 -8.47 -4.57 -0.47
CA LYS A 232 -8.00 -4.94 0.89
C LYS A 232 -6.67 -4.28 1.27
N SER A 233 -5.87 -3.83 0.30
CA SER A 233 -4.52 -3.27 0.52
C SER A 233 -4.19 -2.05 -0.34
N HIS A 234 -4.94 -1.78 -1.42
CA HIS A 234 -4.75 -0.64 -2.31
C HIS A 234 -6.09 0.07 -2.65
N PRO A 235 -6.90 0.49 -1.66
CA PRO A 235 -8.19 1.14 -1.91
C PRO A 235 -8.06 2.42 -2.78
N GLY A 236 -6.97 3.18 -2.64
CA GLY A 236 -6.70 4.36 -3.46
C GLY A 236 -6.37 4.07 -4.94
N GLN A 237 -5.97 2.83 -5.27
CA GLN A 237 -5.88 2.37 -6.67
C GLN A 237 -7.24 1.96 -7.20
N VAL A 238 -8.04 1.23 -6.41
CA VAL A 238 -9.40 0.83 -6.78
C VAL A 238 -10.29 2.05 -7.07
N LEU A 239 -10.17 3.13 -6.30
CA LEU A 239 -10.89 4.38 -6.57
C LEU A 239 -10.56 5.03 -7.94
N LYS A 240 -9.38 4.74 -8.51
CA LYS A 240 -8.96 5.24 -9.84
C LYS A 240 -9.42 4.32 -10.98
N GLU A 241 -9.47 3.02 -10.72
CA GLU A 241 -9.75 1.98 -11.73
C GLU A 241 -11.25 1.68 -11.85
N ASN A 242 -11.98 1.63 -10.72
CA ASN A 242 -13.40 1.30 -10.64
C ASN A 242 -14.31 2.14 -11.59
N PRO A 243 -14.11 3.46 -11.79
CA PRO A 243 -14.88 4.23 -12.77
C PRO A 243 -14.81 3.69 -14.21
N ALA A 244 -13.69 3.08 -14.62
CA ALA A 244 -13.54 2.49 -15.94
C ALA A 244 -14.30 1.14 -16.05
N GLU A 245 -14.28 0.32 -14.99
CA GLU A 245 -15.05 -0.94 -14.96
C GLU A 245 -16.56 -0.70 -14.93
N LYS A 246 -17.03 0.33 -14.24
CA LYS A 246 -18.44 0.74 -14.25
C LYS A 246 -18.88 1.19 -15.66
N GLU A 247 -18.01 1.87 -16.40
CA GLU A 247 -18.25 2.24 -17.80
C GLU A 247 -18.25 1.02 -18.73
N ASN A 248 -17.35 0.04 -18.53
CA ASN A 248 -17.37 -1.25 -19.26
C ASN A 248 -18.71 -1.97 -19.08
N ILE A 249 -19.16 -2.16 -17.84
CA ILE A 249 -20.44 -2.81 -17.50
C ILE A 249 -21.62 -2.03 -18.08
N ALA A 250 -21.59 -0.70 -18.03
CA ALA A 250 -22.64 0.15 -18.61
C ALA A 250 -22.72 0.00 -20.14
N GLN A 251 -21.58 -0.09 -20.84
CA GLN A 251 -21.52 -0.33 -22.27
C GLN A 251 -22.07 -1.72 -22.63
N ASP A 252 -21.74 -2.77 -21.86
CA ASP A 252 -22.26 -4.12 -22.12
C ASP A 252 -23.76 -4.23 -21.88
N ILE A 253 -24.28 -3.63 -20.80
CA ILE A 253 -25.73 -3.50 -20.59
C ILE A 253 -26.40 -2.78 -21.77
N ALA A 254 -25.79 -1.74 -22.34
CA ALA A 254 -26.32 -1.03 -23.49
C ALA A 254 -26.29 -1.88 -24.78
N VAL A 255 -25.20 -2.60 -25.03
CA VAL A 255 -25.03 -3.53 -26.16
C VAL A 255 -26.03 -4.69 -26.11
N LEU A 256 -26.25 -5.28 -24.92
CA LEU A 256 -27.22 -6.36 -24.74
C LEU A 256 -28.66 -5.88 -24.92
N LYS A 257 -28.99 -4.65 -24.46
CA LYS A 257 -30.28 -4.01 -24.74
C LYS A 257 -30.49 -3.76 -26.25
N GLU A 258 -29.46 -3.29 -26.96
CA GLU A 258 -29.51 -3.12 -28.43
C GLU A 258 -29.71 -4.48 -29.14
N SER A 259 -28.99 -5.51 -28.69
CA SER A 259 -29.08 -6.88 -29.22
C SER A 259 -30.49 -7.47 -29.05
N LYS A 260 -31.09 -7.28 -27.86
CA LYS A 260 -32.49 -7.66 -27.61
C LYS A 260 -33.47 -6.91 -28.52
N LEU A 261 -33.26 -5.61 -28.74
CA LEU A 261 -34.10 -4.80 -29.63
C LEU A 261 -34.02 -5.31 -31.08
N ARG A 262 -32.84 -5.69 -31.56
CA ARG A 262 -32.66 -6.34 -32.88
C ARG A 262 -33.36 -7.70 -32.97
N LEU A 263 -33.43 -8.48 -31.90
CA LEU A 263 -34.19 -9.74 -31.87
C LEU A 263 -35.72 -9.55 -31.95
N ASN A 264 -36.25 -8.38 -31.55
CA ASN A 264 -37.69 -8.09 -31.67
C ASN A 264 -38.13 -7.99 -33.14
N ASP A 265 -37.24 -7.67 -34.07
CA ASP A 265 -37.53 -7.75 -35.52
C ASP A 265 -37.91 -9.18 -35.97
N GLY A 266 -37.47 -10.20 -35.22
CA GLY A 266 -37.80 -11.61 -35.42
C GLY A 266 -39.02 -12.10 -34.63
N TYR A 267 -39.83 -11.20 -34.05
CA TYR A 267 -40.90 -11.53 -33.09
C TYR A 267 -41.81 -12.70 -33.51
N ILE A 268 -42.17 -12.80 -34.80
CA ILE A 268 -43.03 -13.89 -35.32
C ILE A 268 -42.42 -15.30 -35.15
N TYR A 269 -41.11 -15.40 -34.90
CA TYR A 269 -40.38 -16.64 -34.65
C TYR A 269 -39.88 -16.77 -33.21
N ARG A 270 -40.23 -15.83 -32.30
CA ARG A 270 -39.70 -15.72 -30.93
C ARG A 270 -39.74 -17.01 -30.13
N ALA A 271 -40.77 -17.84 -30.32
CA ALA A 271 -40.89 -19.14 -29.64
C ALA A 271 -39.68 -20.08 -29.86
N ASN A 272 -38.92 -19.91 -30.95
CA ASN A 272 -37.73 -20.72 -31.24
C ASN A 272 -36.45 -20.24 -30.52
N PHE A 273 -36.45 -19.02 -29.97
CA PHE A 273 -35.28 -18.38 -29.36
C PHE A 273 -35.57 -17.63 -28.04
N ILE A 274 -36.70 -17.94 -27.40
CA ILE A 274 -37.13 -17.23 -26.18
C ILE A 274 -36.15 -17.46 -25.01
N ALA A 275 -35.60 -18.66 -24.87
CA ALA A 275 -34.60 -18.99 -23.86
C ALA A 275 -33.31 -18.14 -23.99
N GLN A 276 -32.89 -17.82 -25.22
CA GLN A 276 -31.74 -16.95 -25.46
C GLN A 276 -32.05 -15.49 -25.08
N GLN A 277 -33.28 -15.02 -25.31
CA GLN A 277 -33.71 -13.70 -24.82
C GLN A 277 -33.78 -13.64 -23.29
N GLU A 278 -34.30 -14.70 -22.65
CA GLU A 278 -34.37 -14.81 -21.19
C GLU A 278 -32.96 -14.88 -20.56
N ASN A 279 -32.01 -15.57 -21.19
CA ASN A 279 -30.62 -15.55 -20.74
C ASN A 279 -29.99 -14.15 -20.86
N ILE A 280 -30.23 -13.42 -21.95
CA ILE A 280 -29.77 -12.02 -22.11
C ILE A 280 -30.38 -11.13 -21.01
N ASP A 281 -31.66 -11.28 -20.69
CA ASP A 281 -32.32 -10.53 -19.61
C ASP A 281 -31.76 -10.87 -18.22
N ARG A 282 -31.47 -12.15 -17.96
CA ARG A 282 -30.78 -12.61 -16.74
C ARG A 282 -29.38 -11.98 -16.65
N THR A 283 -28.60 -12.03 -17.73
CA THR A 283 -27.26 -11.45 -17.77
C THR A 283 -27.27 -9.93 -17.53
N ILE A 284 -28.18 -9.18 -18.16
CA ILE A 284 -28.34 -7.73 -17.90
C ILE A 284 -28.62 -7.49 -16.41
N SER A 285 -29.47 -8.32 -15.80
CA SER A 285 -29.83 -8.23 -14.38
C SER A 285 -28.65 -8.57 -13.44
N GLU A 286 -27.74 -9.44 -13.87
CA GLU A 286 -26.52 -9.81 -13.13
C GLU A 286 -25.43 -8.75 -13.27
N LEU A 287 -25.19 -8.22 -14.47
CA LEU A 287 -24.32 -7.05 -14.71
C LEU A 287 -24.76 -5.83 -13.88
N GLN A 288 -26.07 -5.58 -13.76
CA GLN A 288 -26.59 -4.52 -12.89
C GLN A 288 -26.25 -4.75 -11.40
N LYS A 289 -26.24 -6.01 -10.93
CA LYS A 289 -25.80 -6.34 -9.55
C LYS A 289 -24.29 -6.17 -9.38
N LEU A 290 -23.47 -6.49 -10.39
CA LEU A 290 -22.03 -6.23 -10.34
C LEU A 290 -21.75 -4.73 -10.22
N ASN A 291 -22.47 -3.89 -10.98
CA ASN A 291 -22.33 -2.43 -10.88
C ASN A 291 -22.69 -1.91 -9.46
N SER A 292 -23.74 -2.45 -8.82
CA SER A 292 -24.07 -2.12 -7.43
C SER A 292 -23.08 -2.70 -6.39
N ARG A 293 -22.40 -3.82 -6.68
CA ARG A 293 -21.26 -4.27 -5.86
C ARG A 293 -20.10 -3.27 -5.99
N LEU A 294 -19.78 -2.81 -7.19
CA LEU A 294 -18.76 -1.78 -7.45
C LEU A 294 -19.07 -0.44 -6.77
N ASP A 295 -20.33 -0.01 -6.71
CA ASP A 295 -20.76 1.13 -5.88
C ASP A 295 -20.38 0.90 -4.41
N SER A 296 -20.79 -0.23 -3.84
CA SER A 296 -20.50 -0.56 -2.43
C SER A 296 -19.00 -0.73 -2.13
N LEU A 297 -18.21 -1.12 -3.13
CA LEU A 297 -16.76 -1.23 -3.06
C LEU A 297 -16.11 0.16 -3.12
N GLN A 298 -16.64 1.06 -3.95
CA GLN A 298 -16.22 2.45 -4.05
C GLN A 298 -16.41 3.17 -2.71
N ASP A 299 -17.61 3.09 -2.11
CA ASP A 299 -17.93 3.73 -0.83
C ASP A 299 -16.99 3.25 0.31
N LYS A 300 -16.73 1.94 0.39
CA LYS A 300 -15.81 1.35 1.38
C LYS A 300 -14.37 1.82 1.16
N SER A 301 -13.91 1.78 -0.09
CA SER A 301 -12.55 2.20 -0.47
C SER A 301 -12.34 3.68 -0.19
N GLU A 302 -13.34 4.53 -0.44
CA GLU A 302 -13.31 5.96 -0.15
C GLU A 302 -13.25 6.23 1.36
N GLN A 303 -14.06 5.55 2.17
CA GLN A 303 -14.00 5.67 3.63
C GLN A 303 -12.64 5.24 4.21
N GLN A 304 -12.02 4.19 3.66
CA GLN A 304 -10.68 3.75 4.04
C GLN A 304 -9.62 4.79 3.62
N PHE A 305 -9.65 5.21 2.35
CA PHE A 305 -8.69 6.16 1.79
C PHE A 305 -8.75 7.54 2.46
N ILE A 306 -9.94 8.03 2.85
CA ILE A 306 -10.09 9.28 3.60
C ILE A 306 -9.43 9.18 4.98
N LYS A 307 -9.64 8.08 5.72
CA LYS A 307 -8.98 7.87 7.03
C LYS A 307 -7.46 7.81 6.88
N ALA A 308 -6.96 7.07 5.89
CA ALA A 308 -5.54 7.01 5.54
C ALA A 308 -4.96 8.41 5.28
N SER A 309 -5.65 9.19 4.45
CA SER A 309 -5.25 10.55 4.05
C SER A 309 -5.29 11.57 5.18
N ILE A 310 -6.19 11.42 6.17
CA ILE A 310 -6.21 12.27 7.36
C ILE A 310 -4.98 11.98 8.22
N ALA A 311 -4.70 10.70 8.46
CA ALA A 311 -3.55 10.29 9.26
C ALA A 311 -2.20 10.63 8.59
N GLU A 312 -2.09 10.49 7.26
CA GLU A 312 -0.93 10.95 6.48
C GLU A 312 -0.68 12.46 6.69
N LYS A 313 -1.73 13.28 6.71
CA LYS A 313 -1.62 14.73 6.94
C LYS A 313 -1.18 15.06 8.36
N GLU A 314 -1.68 14.33 9.36
CA GLU A 314 -1.29 14.51 10.76
C GLU A 314 0.18 14.13 10.98
N ILE A 315 0.60 12.95 10.50
CA ILE A 315 2.00 12.53 10.53
C ILE A 315 2.88 13.49 9.73
N SER A 316 2.43 13.95 8.56
CA SER A 316 3.15 14.96 7.78
C SER A 316 3.32 16.29 8.52
N SER A 317 2.38 16.68 9.38
CA SER A 317 2.49 17.90 10.21
C SER A 317 3.59 17.76 11.27
N GLU A 318 3.63 16.62 11.97
CA GLU A 318 4.69 16.30 12.92
C GLU A 318 6.05 16.20 12.21
N LEU A 319 6.13 15.53 11.06
CA LEU A 319 7.36 15.41 10.26
C LEU A 319 7.85 16.77 9.71
N ASN A 320 6.96 17.63 9.22
CA ASN A 320 7.31 19.00 8.81
C ASN A 320 7.85 19.82 10.01
N SER A 321 7.33 19.56 11.21
CA SER A 321 7.76 20.23 12.44
C SER A 321 9.09 19.68 12.97
N ALA A 322 9.35 18.38 12.79
CA ALA A 322 10.66 17.78 13.01
C ALA A 322 11.72 18.34 12.05
N GLU A 323 11.38 18.44 10.75
CA GLU A 323 12.28 18.89 9.69
C GLU A 323 12.76 20.33 9.91
N LYS A 324 11.87 21.24 10.33
CA LYS A 324 12.24 22.62 10.70
C LYS A 324 13.24 22.70 11.85
N ASN A 325 13.23 21.72 12.75
CA ASN A 325 14.06 21.70 13.95
C ASN A 325 15.38 20.92 13.78
N ILE A 326 15.66 20.34 12.60
CA ILE A 326 16.88 19.54 12.33
C ILE A 326 18.18 20.30 12.67
N GLY A 327 18.23 21.61 12.46
CA GLY A 327 19.38 22.47 12.81
C GLY A 327 19.20 23.32 14.09
N GLY A 328 18.12 23.09 14.85
CA GLY A 328 17.73 23.87 16.02
C GLY A 328 17.64 23.01 17.26
N ASP A 329 16.51 23.10 17.97
CA ASP A 329 16.24 22.29 19.15
C ASP A 329 16.05 20.80 18.79
N LEU A 330 17.08 20.02 19.12
CA LEU A 330 17.07 18.57 19.01
C LEU A 330 15.88 17.96 19.77
N GLU A 331 15.58 18.39 20.99
CA GLU A 331 14.54 17.75 21.82
C GLU A 331 13.16 17.88 21.16
N SER A 332 12.84 19.06 20.60
CA SER A 332 11.63 19.25 19.80
C SER A 332 11.62 18.47 18.48
N SER A 333 12.77 18.36 17.78
CA SER A 333 12.85 17.52 16.57
C SER A 333 12.56 16.04 16.91
N LEU A 334 13.13 15.53 18.03
CA LEU A 334 12.94 14.17 18.51
C LEU A 334 11.49 13.88 18.93
N LYS A 335 10.88 14.77 19.72
CA LYS A 335 9.48 14.63 20.16
C LYS A 335 8.54 14.47 18.96
N ASN A 336 8.76 15.23 17.90
CA ASN A 336 7.92 15.20 16.71
C ASN A 336 8.15 13.93 15.86
N ILE A 337 9.39 13.44 15.71
CA ILE A 337 9.67 12.16 15.03
C ILE A 337 9.03 10.99 15.80
N VAL A 338 9.15 10.95 17.13
CA VAL A 338 8.56 9.90 17.97
C VAL A 338 7.02 9.97 17.96
N ARG A 339 6.42 11.16 17.88
CA ARG A 339 4.97 11.32 17.66
C ARG A 339 4.56 10.78 16.30
N ALA A 340 5.24 11.18 15.22
CA ALA A 340 5.00 10.67 13.88
C ALA A 340 5.07 9.14 13.81
N GLN A 341 6.07 8.52 14.47
CA GLN A 341 6.19 7.06 14.60
C GLN A 341 5.04 6.43 15.41
N ASN A 342 4.69 6.99 16.57
CA ASN A 342 3.61 6.44 17.39
C ASN A 342 2.24 6.55 16.70
N LEU A 343 1.97 7.67 16.02
CA LEU A 343 0.79 7.85 15.17
C LEU A 343 0.79 6.82 14.04
N PHE A 344 1.93 6.65 13.34
CA PHE A 344 2.09 5.64 12.29
C PHE A 344 1.82 4.22 12.80
N SER A 345 2.31 3.85 13.99
CA SER A 345 2.03 2.55 14.61
C SER A 345 0.57 2.38 15.03
N GLN A 346 -0.09 3.43 15.52
CA GLN A 346 -1.51 3.38 15.92
C GLN A 346 -2.42 3.12 14.71
N ILE A 347 -2.20 3.85 13.62
CA ILE A 347 -3.00 3.73 12.40
C ILE A 347 -2.67 2.49 11.54
N TYR A 348 -1.56 1.79 11.85
CA TYR A 348 -1.07 0.65 11.08
C TYR A 348 -2.07 -0.52 11.12
N ASP A 349 -2.45 -0.93 12.33
CA ASP A 349 -3.37 -2.04 12.56
C ASP A 349 -4.85 -1.64 12.38
N GLU A 350 -5.21 -0.39 12.67
CA GLU A 350 -6.62 0.05 12.73
C GLU A 350 -7.29 0.26 11.36
N LEU A 351 -6.53 0.32 10.26
CA LEU A 351 -7.05 0.82 8.98
C LEU A 351 -7.01 -0.16 7.79
N ASN A 352 -6.36 -1.33 7.87
CA ASN A 352 -6.06 -2.18 6.68
C ASN A 352 -5.49 -1.32 5.53
N ASN A 353 -4.50 -0.51 5.87
CA ASN A 353 -4.29 0.76 5.21
C ASN A 353 -3.63 0.64 3.82
N ASP A 354 -3.87 1.64 2.98
CA ASP A 354 -3.31 1.71 1.63
C ASP A 354 -1.77 1.60 1.66
N ALA A 355 -1.25 0.53 1.08
CA ALA A 355 0.18 0.20 1.15
C ALA A 355 1.07 1.25 0.49
N ASP A 356 0.55 2.03 -0.47
CA ASP A 356 1.30 3.11 -1.11
C ASP A 356 1.48 4.30 -0.15
N ILE A 357 0.44 4.63 0.64
CA ILE A 357 0.52 5.66 1.70
C ILE A 357 1.43 5.19 2.83
N LEU A 358 1.28 3.94 3.30
CA LEU A 358 2.11 3.40 4.38
C LEU A 358 3.60 3.45 4.03
N LYS A 359 3.95 3.09 2.79
CA LYS A 359 5.33 3.19 2.29
C LYS A 359 5.81 4.63 2.20
N SER A 360 5.03 5.52 1.60
CA SER A 360 5.35 6.97 1.48
C SER A 360 5.67 7.59 2.85
N VAL A 361 4.85 7.31 3.85
CA VAL A 361 5.05 7.81 5.22
C VAL A 361 6.29 7.20 5.87
N ARG A 362 6.52 5.89 5.72
CA ARG A 362 7.70 5.18 6.26
C ARG A 362 9.00 5.74 5.70
N ASP A 363 9.12 5.80 4.37
CA ASP A 363 10.29 6.32 3.66
C ASP A 363 10.62 7.76 4.10
N ARG A 364 9.58 8.55 4.43
CA ARG A 364 9.70 9.94 4.89
C ARG A 364 10.09 10.08 6.36
N ILE A 365 9.59 9.21 7.24
CA ILE A 365 10.02 9.13 8.66
C ILE A 365 11.52 8.85 8.70
N ASP A 366 11.99 7.86 7.96
CA ASP A 366 13.39 7.43 8.00
C ASP A 366 14.33 8.46 7.36
N SER A 367 13.97 9.04 6.20
CA SER A 367 14.73 10.14 5.59
C SER A 367 14.90 11.36 6.51
N ILE A 368 13.88 11.71 7.28
CA ILE A 368 13.97 12.81 8.27
C ILE A 368 14.84 12.40 9.45
N ARG A 369 14.70 11.16 9.96
CA ARG A 369 15.52 10.62 11.06
C ARG A 369 17.01 10.65 10.69
N ASP A 370 17.38 10.15 9.52
CA ASP A 370 18.78 10.11 9.04
C ASP A 370 19.37 11.51 8.91
N ARG A 371 18.58 12.47 8.42
CA ARG A 371 18.99 13.89 8.34
C ARG A 371 19.17 14.49 9.73
N THR A 372 18.26 14.22 10.69
CA THR A 372 18.41 14.67 12.09
C THR A 372 19.69 14.12 12.71
N VAL A 373 19.93 12.81 12.64
CA VAL A 373 21.16 12.17 13.15
C VAL A 373 22.38 12.85 12.53
N LYS A 374 22.48 12.87 11.21
CA LYS A 374 23.63 13.42 10.48
C LYS A 374 23.92 14.89 10.81
N THR A 375 22.89 15.72 11.00
CA THR A 375 23.07 17.13 11.33
C THR A 375 23.41 17.36 12.80
N GLN A 376 22.85 16.57 13.72
CA GLN A 376 22.96 16.82 15.16
C GLN A 376 24.12 16.07 15.85
N THR A 377 24.66 14.99 15.27
CA THR A 377 25.81 14.26 15.87
C THR A 377 26.99 15.18 16.25
N PRO A 378 27.45 16.12 15.39
CA PRO A 378 28.55 17.02 15.76
C PRO A 378 28.20 17.96 16.92
N VAL A 379 26.94 18.42 16.99
CA VAL A 379 26.44 19.32 18.03
C VAL A 379 26.35 18.60 19.37
N PHE A 380 25.76 17.40 19.38
CA PHE A 380 25.66 16.53 20.54
C PHE A 380 27.04 16.21 21.14
N LEU A 381 28.00 15.76 20.32
CA LEU A 381 29.35 15.45 20.78
C LEU A 381 30.08 16.67 21.35
N SER A 382 29.91 17.84 20.73
CA SER A 382 30.44 19.12 21.24
C SER A 382 29.85 19.50 22.60
N ASN A 383 28.54 19.32 22.77
CA ASN A 383 27.85 19.61 24.04
C ASN A 383 28.29 18.64 25.15
N MET A 384 28.36 17.34 24.87
CA MET A 384 28.86 16.32 25.81
C MET A 384 30.28 16.64 26.29
N ARG A 385 31.18 17.04 25.39
CA ARG A 385 32.53 17.51 25.76
C ARG A 385 32.49 18.75 26.64
N SER A 386 31.64 19.72 26.32
CA SER A 386 31.49 20.96 27.10
C SER A 386 31.05 20.67 28.54
N LEU A 387 30.06 19.79 28.71
CA LEU A 387 29.55 19.36 30.01
C LEU A 387 30.60 18.58 30.81
N LYS A 388 31.26 17.57 30.22
CA LYS A 388 32.35 16.83 30.88
C LYS A 388 33.52 17.72 31.30
N ASN A 389 33.90 18.69 30.47
CA ASN A 389 34.92 19.69 30.82
C ASN A 389 34.46 20.62 31.96
N SER A 390 33.20 21.06 31.94
CA SER A 390 32.64 21.94 32.96
C SER A 390 32.51 21.24 34.32
N ALA A 391 32.11 19.97 34.33
CA ALA A 391 32.14 19.10 35.50
C ALA A 391 33.56 18.97 36.06
N ARG A 392 34.56 18.69 35.21
CA ARG A 392 35.98 18.56 35.63
C ARG A 392 36.53 19.85 36.24
N LEU A 393 36.19 21.01 35.66
CA LEU A 393 36.57 22.32 36.20
C LEU A 393 35.89 22.62 37.54
N ALA A 394 34.59 22.30 37.68
CA ALA A 394 33.87 22.46 38.94
C ALA A 394 34.44 21.54 40.04
N TYR A 395 34.78 20.30 39.69
CA TYR A 395 35.41 19.32 40.59
C TYR A 395 36.76 19.82 41.13
N TYR A 396 37.68 20.23 40.25
CA TYR A 396 38.99 20.74 40.67
C TYR A 396 38.92 22.09 41.40
N ALA A 397 37.81 22.85 41.24
CA ALA A 397 37.52 24.03 42.04
C ALA A 397 36.87 23.72 43.41
N GLY A 398 36.68 22.44 43.76
CA GLY A 398 36.05 22.00 45.02
C GLY A 398 34.53 22.16 45.05
N ASN A 399 33.89 22.51 43.93
CA ASN A 399 32.45 22.69 43.79
C ASN A 399 31.80 21.43 43.24
N PHE A 400 31.79 20.38 44.06
CA PHE A 400 31.31 19.05 43.68
C PHE A 400 29.82 19.03 43.37
N GLU A 401 29.02 19.84 44.07
CA GLU A 401 27.58 19.99 43.83
C GLU A 401 27.33 20.45 42.37
N LYS A 402 28.03 21.51 41.93
CA LYS A 402 27.95 21.98 40.53
C LYS A 402 28.54 20.99 39.52
N ALA A 403 29.49 20.15 39.93
CA ALA A 403 30.01 19.08 39.08
C ALA A 403 28.93 18.00 38.85
N VAL A 404 28.14 17.64 39.87
CA VAL A 404 26.98 16.73 39.71
C VAL A 404 25.96 17.30 38.74
N ASP A 405 25.61 18.58 38.84
CA ASP A 405 24.65 19.23 37.92
C ASP A 405 25.07 19.05 36.45
N PHE A 406 26.35 19.30 36.12
CA PHE A 406 26.86 19.12 34.75
C PHE A 406 26.89 17.65 34.30
N LEU A 407 27.15 16.71 35.21
CA LEU A 407 27.17 15.27 34.90
C LEU A 407 25.75 14.70 34.74
N PHE A 408 24.78 15.22 35.48
CA PHE A 408 23.36 14.89 35.35
C PHE A 408 22.79 15.41 34.02
N GLU A 409 23.14 16.64 33.62
CA GLU A 409 22.77 17.19 32.31
C GLU A 409 23.39 16.36 31.16
N ALA A 410 24.65 15.96 31.28
CA ALA A 410 25.30 15.10 30.28
C ALA A 410 24.64 13.72 30.18
N ASP A 411 24.24 13.12 31.30
CA ASP A 411 23.50 11.85 31.30
C ASP A 411 22.12 12.00 30.65
N THR A 412 21.42 13.10 30.95
CA THR A 412 20.12 13.44 30.35
C THR A 412 20.24 13.57 28.82
N GLN A 413 21.23 14.30 28.31
CA GLN A 413 21.46 14.44 26.87
C GLN A 413 21.83 13.10 26.22
N ARG A 414 22.68 12.28 26.87
CA ARG A 414 23.01 10.92 26.42
C ARG A 414 21.76 10.05 26.30
N ASN A 415 20.89 10.06 27.31
CA ASN A 415 19.66 9.26 27.38
C ASN A 415 18.56 9.75 26.42
N LEU A 416 18.68 10.97 25.87
CA LEU A 416 17.87 11.45 24.76
C LEU A 416 18.46 11.01 23.41
N TRP A 417 19.78 11.10 23.23
CA TRP A 417 20.47 10.71 22.00
C TRP A 417 20.33 9.21 21.68
N SER A 418 20.36 8.34 22.69
CA SER A 418 20.17 6.89 22.56
C SER A 418 18.75 6.46 22.16
N LYS A 419 17.79 7.38 22.11
CA LYS A 419 16.43 7.16 21.57
C LYS A 419 16.29 7.54 20.10
N LEU A 420 17.24 8.33 19.56
CA LEU A 420 17.25 8.77 18.16
C LEU A 420 18.01 7.78 17.29
N VAL A 421 19.27 7.57 17.66
CA VAL A 421 20.12 6.61 16.98
C VAL A 421 19.68 5.26 17.50
N ASP A 422 19.31 4.34 16.61
CA ASP A 422 19.22 2.92 16.92
C ASP A 422 20.66 2.38 17.14
N SER A 423 21.33 2.94 18.15
CA SER A 423 22.68 2.67 18.65
C SER A 423 22.68 2.76 20.16
N GLU A 424 23.07 1.67 20.82
CA GLU A 424 23.50 1.77 22.22
C GLU A 424 24.67 2.75 22.23
N ILE A 425 24.49 3.87 22.92
CA ILE A 425 25.64 4.67 23.31
C ILE A 425 26.36 3.81 24.34
N GLU A 426 27.38 3.11 23.86
CA GLU A 426 28.33 2.40 24.68
C GLU A 426 28.74 3.27 25.88
N THR A 427 28.91 2.65 27.04
CA THR A 427 29.09 3.36 28.31
C THR A 427 30.21 4.38 28.20
N ASP A 428 29.88 5.68 28.23
CA ASP A 428 30.87 6.77 28.24
C ASP A 428 31.74 6.63 29.50
N ARG A 429 32.86 5.91 29.35
CA ARG A 429 33.75 5.49 30.42
C ARG A 429 34.42 6.69 31.11
N GLU A 430 34.41 7.86 30.48
CA GLU A 430 34.83 9.13 31.07
C GLU A 430 33.70 9.73 31.92
N LEU A 431 32.47 9.75 31.41
CA LEU A 431 31.30 10.26 32.14
C LEU A 431 31.06 9.49 33.44
N GLU A 432 31.04 8.15 33.38
CA GLU A 432 30.82 7.33 34.58
C GLU A 432 31.96 7.51 35.60
N ARG A 433 33.22 7.54 35.13
CA ARG A 433 34.39 7.80 36.00
C ARG A 433 34.31 9.18 36.68
N LEU A 434 33.83 10.22 35.97
CA LEU A 434 33.63 11.55 36.55
C LEU A 434 32.51 11.57 37.60
N LYS A 435 31.43 10.79 37.41
CA LYS A 435 30.41 10.58 38.45
C LYS A 435 31.01 9.90 39.68
N ASP A 436 31.82 8.85 39.51
CA ASP A 436 32.47 8.14 40.61
C ASP A 436 33.41 9.05 41.43
N PHE A 437 34.25 9.85 40.76
CA PHE A 437 35.10 10.86 41.41
C PHE A 437 34.28 11.87 42.22
N THR A 438 33.19 12.37 41.63
CA THR A 438 32.34 13.43 42.22
C THR A 438 31.53 12.91 43.40
N ASN A 439 30.88 11.75 43.26
CA ASN A 439 30.12 11.10 44.33
C ASN A 439 31.02 10.74 45.52
N THR A 440 32.25 10.26 45.26
CA THR A 440 33.19 9.93 46.32
C THR A 440 33.68 11.18 47.07
N ALA A 441 33.94 12.28 46.35
CA ALA A 441 34.29 13.56 46.97
C ALA A 441 33.15 14.13 47.83
N ILE A 442 31.90 14.01 47.38
CA ILE A 442 30.71 14.40 48.17
C ILE A 442 30.61 13.56 49.45
N ALA A 443 30.68 12.23 49.36
CA ALA A 443 30.60 11.34 50.52
C ALA A 443 31.70 11.56 51.57
N ILE A 444 32.84 12.14 51.16
CA ILE A 444 33.94 12.54 52.04
C ILE A 444 33.75 13.94 52.62
N LYS A 445 33.17 14.89 51.86
CA LYS A 445 32.78 16.23 52.33
C LYS A 445 31.63 16.15 53.35
N GLU A 446 30.68 15.25 53.15
CA GLU A 446 29.58 14.97 54.07
C GLU A 446 30.09 14.59 55.47
N GLY A 447 29.52 15.20 56.51
CA GLY A 447 29.92 14.99 57.90
C GLY A 447 31.15 15.78 58.36
N ARG A 448 31.88 16.49 57.47
CA ARG A 448 32.95 17.41 57.90
C ARG A 448 32.45 18.77 58.40
N GLU A 449 31.23 19.14 58.03
CA GLU A 449 30.54 20.38 58.45
C GLU A 449 29.23 20.04 59.18
N ILE A 450 28.89 20.81 60.21
CA ILE A 450 27.56 20.73 60.84
C ILE A 450 26.60 21.57 59.99
N LYS A 451 25.65 20.91 59.32
CA LYS A 451 24.65 21.59 58.48
C LYS A 451 23.53 22.16 59.36
N SER A 452 23.16 23.43 59.15
CA SER A 452 22.23 24.17 60.01
C SER A 452 20.82 23.59 60.12
N TYR A 453 20.42 22.72 59.18
CA TYR A 453 19.12 22.05 59.13
C TYR A 453 19.08 20.68 59.84
N ASP A 454 20.20 20.18 60.35
CA ASP A 454 20.23 18.92 61.11
C ASP A 454 19.58 19.13 62.50
N PRO A 455 18.68 18.24 62.95
CA PRO A 455 18.05 18.31 64.29
C PRO A 455 19.01 18.50 65.47
N LYS A 456 20.27 18.06 65.37
CA LYS A 456 21.30 18.24 66.41
C LYS A 456 22.22 19.44 66.19
N ALA A 457 22.14 20.13 65.05
CA ALA A 457 23.00 21.28 64.76
C ALA A 457 22.91 22.42 65.77
N PRO A 458 21.74 22.87 66.28
CA PRO A 458 21.68 24.01 67.21
C PRO A 458 22.45 23.76 68.51
N GLU A 459 22.38 22.52 69.03
CA GLU A 459 23.09 22.08 70.23
C GLU A 459 24.61 21.97 69.99
N MET A 460 25.00 21.34 68.87
CA MET A 460 26.42 21.08 68.58
C MET A 460 27.17 22.33 68.07
N LEU A 461 26.51 23.23 67.33
CA LEU A 461 27.08 24.53 66.96
C LEU A 461 27.30 25.42 68.20
N LYS A 462 26.38 25.40 69.17
CA LYS A 462 26.56 26.09 70.45
C LYS A 462 27.76 25.51 71.21
N ASN A 463 27.84 24.19 71.35
CA ASN A 463 28.99 23.52 71.97
C ASN A 463 30.31 23.86 71.28
N LEU A 464 30.31 23.98 69.94
CA LEU A 464 31.51 24.31 69.17
C LEU A 464 31.96 25.75 69.43
N SER A 465 31.02 26.69 69.47
CA SER A 465 31.27 28.10 69.80
C SER A 465 31.82 28.26 71.22
N GLU A 466 31.19 27.62 72.20
CA GLU A 466 31.62 27.66 73.61
C GLU A 466 32.99 26.99 73.82
N ALA A 467 33.30 25.91 73.08
CA ALA A 467 34.62 25.30 73.09
C ALA A 467 35.71 26.18 72.45
N LYS A 468 35.39 26.93 71.37
CA LYS A 468 36.32 27.89 70.75
C LYS A 468 36.66 29.03 71.71
N ALA A 469 35.64 29.66 72.31
CA ALA A 469 35.83 30.71 73.31
C ALA A 469 36.59 30.21 74.56
N GLY A 470 36.35 28.96 74.97
CA GLY A 470 37.11 28.31 76.04
C GLY A 470 38.60 28.13 75.71
N PHE A 471 38.91 27.66 74.50
CA PHE A 471 40.29 27.53 74.01
C PHE A 471 41.01 28.89 73.98
N GLU A 472 40.38 29.92 73.39
CA GLU A 472 40.94 31.29 73.32
C GLU A 472 41.18 31.88 74.72
N LYS A 473 40.26 31.70 75.67
CA LYS A 473 40.44 32.14 77.07
C LYS A 473 41.60 31.38 77.74
N ALA A 474 41.73 30.08 77.50
CA ALA A 474 42.80 29.28 78.10
C ALA A 474 44.19 29.61 77.53
N GLU A 475 44.29 29.88 76.22
CA GLU A 475 45.51 30.35 75.57
C GLU A 475 46.00 31.68 76.18
N TYR A 476 45.07 32.63 76.39
CA TYR A 476 45.34 33.86 77.14
C TYR A 476 45.78 33.60 78.58
N LEU A 477 45.06 32.76 79.34
CA LEU A 477 45.40 32.46 80.74
C LEU A 477 46.78 31.82 80.90
N ILE A 478 47.19 30.94 79.99
CA ILE A 478 48.54 30.36 79.95
C ILE A 478 49.59 31.45 79.68
N SER A 479 49.32 32.37 78.74
CA SER A 479 50.23 33.49 78.44
C SER A 479 50.48 34.44 79.62
N VAL A 480 49.56 34.50 80.59
CA VAL A 480 49.70 35.28 81.84
C VAL A 480 50.05 34.41 83.07
N GLY A 481 50.41 33.14 82.86
CA GLY A 481 50.93 32.23 83.89
C GLY A 481 49.87 31.55 84.78
N ASN A 482 48.59 31.62 84.44
CA ASN A 482 47.50 30.95 85.19
C ASN A 482 47.15 29.59 84.55
N GLU A 483 48.10 28.66 84.60
CA GLU A 483 48.00 27.34 83.97
C GLU A 483 46.87 26.47 84.58
N LYS A 484 46.58 26.62 85.87
CA LYS A 484 45.56 25.82 86.56
C LYS A 484 44.15 26.13 86.06
N GLU A 485 43.76 27.41 86.04
CA GLU A 485 42.44 27.80 85.53
C GLU A 485 42.31 27.49 84.03
N ALA A 486 43.39 27.66 83.26
CA ALA A 486 43.43 27.28 81.85
C ALA A 486 43.19 25.77 81.66
N GLY A 487 43.81 24.90 82.47
CA GLY A 487 43.62 23.45 82.41
C GLY A 487 42.18 23.01 82.69
N GLU A 488 41.50 23.66 83.65
CA GLU A 488 40.08 23.42 83.94
C GLU A 488 39.19 23.81 82.74
N ILE A 489 39.46 24.96 82.11
CA ILE A 489 38.73 25.43 80.92
C ILE A 489 38.99 24.54 79.69
N LEU A 490 40.24 24.11 79.45
CA LEU A 490 40.59 23.20 78.36
C LEU A 490 39.91 21.83 78.53
N THR A 491 39.76 21.35 79.77
CA THR A 491 39.07 20.10 80.07
C THR A 491 37.58 20.17 79.69
N GLU A 492 36.89 21.25 80.04
CA GLU A 492 35.48 21.46 79.67
C GLU A 492 35.30 21.72 78.16
N ALA A 493 36.22 22.46 77.53
CA ALA A 493 36.25 22.61 76.07
C ALA A 493 36.43 21.26 75.35
N LYS A 494 37.36 20.40 75.83
CA LYS A 494 37.60 19.06 75.30
C LYS A 494 36.36 18.17 75.43
N LYS A 495 35.66 18.23 76.57
CA LYS A 495 34.41 17.49 76.82
C LYS A 495 33.30 17.87 75.84
N ARG A 496 33.15 19.17 75.53
CA ARG A 496 32.20 19.67 74.51
C ARG A 496 32.56 19.23 73.10
N ILE A 497 33.86 19.24 72.78
CA ILE A 497 34.37 18.69 71.51
C ILE A 497 34.09 17.19 71.39
N ASN A 498 34.22 16.43 72.47
CA ASN A 498 33.85 15.01 72.48
C ASN A 498 32.34 14.80 72.28
N GLN A 499 31.48 15.66 72.83
CA GLN A 499 30.03 15.62 72.55
C GLN A 499 29.72 15.86 71.08
N ILE A 500 30.39 16.82 70.43
CA ILE A 500 30.24 17.07 68.99
C ILE A 500 30.69 15.84 68.19
N LYS A 501 31.82 15.23 68.55
CA LYS A 501 32.37 14.04 67.85
C LYS A 501 31.52 12.77 68.00
N ILE A 502 30.58 12.70 68.95
CA ILE A 502 29.60 11.59 69.01
C ILE A 502 28.61 11.65 67.83
N TYR A 503 28.18 12.86 67.44
CA TYR A 503 27.19 13.05 66.37
C TYR A 503 27.86 13.36 65.01
N TYR A 504 28.99 14.06 65.04
CA TYR A 504 29.76 14.47 63.86
C TYR A 504 31.23 14.04 64.00
N PRO A 505 31.54 12.74 63.93
CA PRO A 505 32.88 12.22 64.20
C PRO A 505 33.95 12.72 63.20
N ARG A 506 33.54 13.09 61.98
CA ARG A 506 34.39 13.67 60.92
C ARG A 506 34.46 15.21 60.93
N ASN A 507 33.85 15.91 61.89
CA ASN A 507 33.76 17.37 61.85
C ASN A 507 35.14 18.05 61.98
N ARG A 508 35.53 18.79 60.93
CA ARG A 508 36.85 19.44 60.81
C ARG A 508 37.13 20.42 61.95
N ASP A 509 36.20 21.34 62.22
CA ASP A 509 36.36 22.34 63.28
C ASP A 509 36.55 21.69 64.67
N ALA A 510 35.75 20.67 65.00
CA ALA A 510 35.88 19.93 66.23
C ALA A 510 37.16 19.07 66.27
N GLY A 511 37.58 18.53 65.12
CA GLY A 511 38.81 17.78 64.92
C GLY A 511 40.06 18.62 65.23
N ILE A 512 40.24 19.69 64.48
CA ILE A 512 41.33 20.68 64.63
C ILE A 512 41.34 21.26 66.04
N LEU A 513 40.19 21.70 66.57
CA LEU A 513 40.14 22.28 67.90
C LEU A 513 40.50 21.26 68.99
N SER A 514 40.13 19.98 68.81
CA SER A 514 40.60 18.88 69.67
C SER A 514 42.13 18.81 69.72
N LEU A 515 42.79 18.89 68.56
CA LEU A 515 44.24 18.80 68.42
C LEU A 515 44.95 20.06 68.95
N LYS A 516 44.36 21.25 68.75
CA LYS A 516 44.86 22.51 69.34
C LYS A 516 44.77 22.48 70.87
N ILE A 517 43.67 21.99 71.43
CA ILE A 517 43.51 21.79 72.88
C ILE A 517 44.58 20.83 73.41
N ASP A 518 44.80 19.69 72.75
CA ASP A 518 45.82 18.70 73.19
C ASP A 518 47.24 19.29 73.16
N ARG A 519 47.56 20.07 72.11
CA ARG A 519 48.86 20.76 71.98
C ARG A 519 49.09 21.80 73.08
N LEU A 520 48.03 22.53 73.46
CA LEU A 520 48.11 23.59 74.47
C LEU A 520 48.09 23.02 75.90
N ALA A 521 47.33 21.96 76.15
CA ALA A 521 47.22 21.33 77.47
C ALA A 521 48.43 20.47 77.85
N ALA A 522 49.10 19.84 76.88
CA ALA A 522 50.22 18.93 77.12
C ALA A 522 51.35 19.07 76.07
N PRO A 523 51.98 20.25 75.93
CA PRO A 523 52.95 20.53 74.87
C PRO A 523 54.16 19.58 74.88
N GLY A 524 54.60 19.13 76.05
CA GLY A 524 55.76 18.22 76.20
C GLY A 524 55.55 16.81 75.64
N THR A 525 54.31 16.31 75.61
CA THR A 525 53.98 14.95 75.11
C THR A 525 53.19 14.97 73.79
N PHE A 526 52.66 16.12 73.38
CA PHE A 526 51.89 16.26 72.13
C PHE A 526 52.64 15.77 70.89
N SER A 527 53.96 15.97 70.81
CA SER A 527 54.78 15.51 69.68
C SER A 527 54.73 13.98 69.50
N GLU A 528 54.79 13.23 70.61
CA GLU A 528 54.72 11.77 70.60
C GLU A 528 53.31 11.27 70.23
N VAL A 529 52.27 11.91 70.76
CA VAL A 529 50.87 11.61 70.43
C VAL A 529 50.54 11.92 68.97
N PHE A 530 51.03 13.05 68.45
CA PHE A 530 50.88 13.43 67.04
C PHE A 530 51.57 12.41 66.13
N LYS A 531 52.81 12.03 66.46
CA LYS A 531 53.55 10.99 65.73
C LYS A 531 52.81 9.65 65.74
N ALA A 532 52.34 9.18 66.90
CA ALA A 532 51.62 7.91 66.99
C ALA A 532 50.32 7.90 66.14
N LYS A 533 49.63 9.05 66.07
CA LYS A 533 48.49 9.24 65.15
C LYS A 533 48.92 9.19 63.69
N ALA A 534 49.95 9.93 63.30
CA ALA A 534 50.47 9.93 61.93
C ALA A 534 50.94 8.52 61.49
N ASP A 535 51.73 7.83 62.32
CA ASP A 535 52.23 6.46 62.08
C ASP A 535 51.10 5.42 61.95
N THR A 536 49.92 5.69 62.51
CA THR A 536 48.71 4.87 62.35
C THR A 536 48.06 5.12 60.99
N LEU A 537 47.85 6.40 60.63
CA LEU A 537 47.20 6.79 59.38
C LEU A 537 48.05 6.44 58.15
N VAL A 538 49.38 6.47 58.26
CA VAL A 538 50.30 5.98 57.23
C VAL A 538 50.07 4.49 56.88
N LYS A 539 49.47 3.70 57.78
CA LYS A 539 49.20 2.26 57.62
C LYS A 539 47.73 1.94 57.30
N THR A 540 46.84 2.94 57.24
CA THR A 540 45.44 2.73 56.84
C THR A 540 45.37 2.30 55.38
N ASP A 541 44.56 1.26 55.10
CA ASP A 541 44.13 0.93 53.74
C ASP A 541 43.00 1.88 53.33
N TYR A 542 43.35 2.89 52.53
CA TYR A 542 42.37 3.85 52.02
C TYR A 542 41.60 3.32 50.81
N SER A 543 42.03 2.21 50.19
CA SER A 543 41.37 1.64 49.01
C SER A 543 40.02 0.98 49.33
N ALA A 544 39.80 0.61 50.60
CA ALA A 544 38.52 0.12 51.10
C ALA A 544 37.37 1.16 50.97
N ASN A 545 37.69 2.46 51.03
CA ASN A 545 36.75 3.59 50.93
C ASN A 545 35.46 3.46 51.80
N ASP A 546 35.57 2.78 52.94
CA ASP A 546 34.50 2.58 53.89
C ASP A 546 34.41 3.73 54.92
N THR A 547 33.52 3.61 55.90
CA THR A 547 33.37 4.61 56.98
C THR A 547 34.66 4.83 57.77
N ALA A 548 35.48 3.78 57.97
CA ALA A 548 36.72 3.87 58.74
C ALA A 548 37.83 4.56 57.92
N ALA A 549 38.00 4.20 56.65
CA ALA A 549 38.91 4.89 55.73
C ALA A 549 38.56 6.39 55.59
N ARG A 550 37.27 6.73 55.49
CA ARG A 550 36.79 8.12 55.44
C ARG A 550 37.02 8.90 56.74
N GLN A 551 36.91 8.24 57.90
CA GLN A 551 37.30 8.84 59.17
C GLN A 551 38.81 9.06 59.24
N SER A 552 39.62 8.04 58.91
CA SER A 552 41.08 8.14 58.84
C SER A 552 41.55 9.21 57.87
N TYR A 553 40.83 9.46 56.77
CA TYR A 553 41.13 10.55 55.85
C TYR A 553 40.79 11.92 56.45
N SER A 554 39.68 12.04 57.17
CA SER A 554 39.34 13.27 57.89
C SER A 554 40.39 13.60 58.97
N ASP A 555 40.76 12.62 59.79
CA ASP A 555 41.82 12.73 60.80
C ASP A 555 43.18 13.10 60.17
N LEU A 556 43.50 12.55 58.99
CA LEU A 556 44.72 12.85 58.25
C LEU A 556 44.77 14.31 57.77
N MET A 557 43.66 14.82 57.23
CA MET A 557 43.53 16.22 56.83
C MET A 557 43.60 17.17 58.03
N ASP A 558 43.00 16.80 59.16
CA ASP A 558 43.07 17.59 60.40
C ASP A 558 44.49 17.64 60.97
N LEU A 559 45.26 16.55 60.93
CA LEU A 559 46.69 16.56 61.28
C LEU A 559 47.50 17.46 60.33
N GLN A 560 47.22 17.39 59.01
CA GLN A 560 47.92 18.21 58.02
C GLN A 560 47.65 19.71 58.23
N GLU A 561 46.45 20.09 58.67
CA GLU A 561 46.13 21.47 59.00
C GLU A 561 46.81 21.95 60.31
N ILE A 562 47.08 21.05 61.25
CA ILE A 562 47.81 21.37 62.49
C ILE A 562 49.32 21.50 62.27
N ASN A 563 49.91 20.68 61.39
CA ASN A 563 51.32 20.78 60.99
C ASN A 563 51.52 20.39 59.51
N PRO A 564 51.44 21.36 58.57
CA PRO A 564 51.59 21.10 57.14
C PRO A 564 52.96 20.58 56.73
N GLU A 565 54.01 20.87 57.51
CA GLU A 565 55.41 20.51 57.22
C GLU A 565 55.82 19.17 57.85
N TYR A 566 54.90 18.42 58.47
CA TYR A 566 55.23 17.13 59.08
C TYR A 566 55.70 16.12 58.01
N PRO A 567 56.91 15.54 58.14
CA PRO A 567 57.47 14.64 57.13
C PRO A 567 56.56 13.47 56.77
N GLY A 568 56.38 13.21 55.47
CA GLY A 568 55.55 12.11 54.94
C GLY A 568 54.03 12.32 55.03
N LEU A 569 53.54 13.33 55.76
CA LEU A 569 52.09 13.55 55.93
C LEU A 569 51.42 13.98 54.62
N ALA A 570 52.03 14.92 53.89
CA ALA A 570 51.56 15.36 52.59
C ALA A 570 51.58 14.23 51.54
N GLU A 571 52.59 13.37 51.56
CA GLU A 571 52.66 12.19 50.68
C GLU A 571 51.56 11.18 51.01
N THR A 572 51.26 11.00 52.29
CA THR A 572 50.17 10.13 52.78
C THR A 572 48.81 10.66 52.34
N VAL A 573 48.59 11.99 52.37
CA VAL A 573 47.37 12.62 51.83
C VAL A 573 47.23 12.35 50.33
N VAL A 574 48.27 12.59 49.53
CA VAL A 574 48.24 12.33 48.08
C VAL A 574 48.00 10.85 47.77
N ARG A 575 48.58 9.93 48.56
CA ARG A 575 48.33 8.49 48.44
C ARG A 575 46.87 8.15 48.75
N ALA A 576 46.33 8.65 49.86
CA ALA A 576 44.94 8.44 50.25
C ALA A 576 43.96 9.02 49.21
N GLU A 577 44.20 10.22 48.69
CA GLU A 577 43.42 10.82 47.59
C GLU A 577 43.36 9.92 46.34
N ILE A 578 44.48 9.25 46.03
CA ILE A 578 44.58 8.33 44.89
C ILE A 578 43.87 7.00 45.17
N GLU A 579 44.03 6.44 46.37
CA GLU A 579 43.43 5.17 46.78
C GLU A 579 41.91 5.28 46.95
N MET A 580 41.42 6.41 47.46
CA MET A 580 39.98 6.72 47.61
C MET A 580 39.33 7.24 46.32
N ASN A 581 40.03 7.26 45.18
CA ASN A 581 39.51 7.79 43.91
C ASN A 581 38.95 9.23 44.05
N LEU A 582 39.73 10.12 44.68
CA LEU A 582 39.53 11.58 44.73
C LEU A 582 40.48 12.35 43.80
N ARG A 583 41.55 11.68 43.36
CA ARG A 583 42.56 12.26 42.51
C ARG A 583 42.99 11.25 41.45
N PRO A 584 43.07 11.63 40.17
CA PRO A 584 43.61 10.75 39.16
C PRO A 584 45.07 10.41 39.49
N ARG A 585 45.46 9.15 39.28
CA ARG A 585 46.86 8.71 39.41
C ARG A 585 47.75 9.59 38.52
N PRO A 586 48.87 10.13 39.03
CA PRO A 586 49.83 10.87 38.21
C PRO A 586 50.23 10.03 36.99
N VAL A 587 50.09 10.59 35.78
CA VAL A 587 50.40 9.88 34.55
C VAL A 587 51.90 9.58 34.52
N SER A 588 52.27 8.32 34.71
CA SER A 588 53.67 7.91 34.64
C SER A 588 54.20 8.12 33.22
N LYS A 589 55.50 8.38 33.07
CA LYS A 589 56.11 8.55 31.74
C LYS A 589 55.83 7.34 30.82
N LYS A 590 55.92 6.12 31.37
CA LYS A 590 55.57 4.88 30.65
C LYS A 590 54.09 4.80 30.27
N SER A 591 53.18 5.29 31.12
CA SER A 591 51.75 5.36 30.83
C SER A 591 51.45 6.33 29.70
N ALA A 592 52.11 7.50 29.67
CA ALA A 592 52.01 8.47 28.59
C ALA A 592 52.57 7.93 27.27
N GLU A 593 53.74 7.28 27.31
CA GLU A 593 54.36 6.63 26.15
C GLU A 593 53.46 5.52 25.58
N LYS A 594 52.89 4.64 26.44
CA LYS A 594 51.92 3.62 26.00
C LYS A 594 50.64 4.23 25.43
N ALA A 595 50.10 5.28 26.06
CA ALA A 595 48.91 5.96 25.57
C ALA A 595 49.14 6.56 24.17
N GLU A 596 50.29 7.19 23.90
CA GLU A 596 50.56 7.75 22.57
C GLU A 596 50.72 6.67 21.49
N LEU A 597 51.33 5.52 21.81
CA LEU A 597 51.38 4.36 20.90
C LEU A 597 49.98 3.85 20.54
N LEU A 598 49.11 3.67 21.55
CA LEU A 598 47.71 3.26 21.33
C LEU A 598 46.94 4.28 20.49
N LEU A 599 47.22 5.58 20.62
CA LEU A 599 46.61 6.64 19.80
C LEU A 599 47.12 6.64 18.35
N ILE A 600 48.37 6.26 18.10
CA ILE A 600 48.90 6.06 16.75
C ILE A 600 48.26 4.82 16.10
N GLU A 601 48.08 3.73 16.85
CA GLU A 601 47.34 2.54 16.39
C GLU A 601 45.88 2.90 16.05
N ALA A 602 45.18 3.61 16.95
CA ALA A 602 43.81 4.06 16.75
C ALA A 602 43.65 5.00 15.54
N GLU A 603 44.54 5.99 15.36
CA GLU A 603 44.54 6.85 14.16
C GLU A 603 44.80 6.06 12.87
N THR A 604 45.62 5.02 12.93
CA THR A 604 45.94 4.17 11.77
C THR A 604 44.74 3.31 11.38
N LEU A 605 44.11 2.65 12.37
CA LEU A 605 42.86 1.91 12.18
C LEU A 605 41.75 2.82 11.67
N LEU A 606 41.55 4.01 12.25
CA LEU A 606 40.54 4.98 11.82
C LEU A 606 40.75 5.46 10.37
N LYS A 607 41.99 5.67 9.93
CA LYS A 607 42.31 6.01 8.53
C LYS A 607 42.03 4.85 7.57
N GLN A 608 42.28 3.62 7.99
CA GLN A 608 42.06 2.40 7.20
C GLN A 608 40.60 1.91 7.21
N ALA A 609 39.83 2.27 8.23
CA ALA A 609 38.46 1.78 8.43
C ALA A 609 37.52 2.25 7.31
N GLY A 610 37.60 3.53 6.92
CA GLY A 610 36.56 4.15 6.11
C GLY A 610 35.22 4.12 6.85
N ARG A 611 34.39 3.11 6.53
CA ARG A 611 33.08 2.78 7.15
C ARG A 611 33.02 1.36 7.74
N ASP A 612 34.14 0.63 7.77
CA ASP A 612 34.22 -0.73 8.32
C ASP A 612 34.02 -0.71 9.85
N GLU A 613 32.85 -1.18 10.31
CA GLU A 613 32.43 -1.10 11.71
C GLU A 613 33.35 -1.87 12.65
N ILE A 614 33.90 -3.02 12.22
CA ILE A 614 34.85 -3.82 13.01
C ILE A 614 36.16 -3.04 13.22
N LYS A 615 36.64 -2.33 12.19
CA LYS A 615 37.84 -1.48 12.30
C LYS A 615 37.58 -0.19 13.07
N LEU A 616 36.38 0.38 13.00
CA LEU A 616 35.98 1.53 13.82
C LEU A 616 35.94 1.15 15.30
N GLU A 617 35.42 -0.04 15.64
CA GLU A 617 35.40 -0.53 17.02
C GLU A 617 36.80 -0.85 17.55
N ALA A 618 37.63 -1.52 16.75
CA ALA A 618 39.04 -1.76 17.12
C ALA A 618 39.82 -0.43 17.31
N ALA A 619 39.49 0.63 16.56
CA ALA A 619 40.05 1.96 16.79
C ALA A 619 39.52 2.61 18.07
N ARG A 620 38.25 2.36 18.43
CA ARG A 620 37.61 2.86 19.65
C ARG A 620 38.26 2.27 20.90
N ASP A 621 38.35 0.94 20.99
CA ASP A 621 38.99 0.23 22.11
C ASP A 621 40.38 0.80 22.41
N LYS A 622 41.18 1.03 21.36
CA LYS A 622 42.53 1.60 21.46
C LYS A 622 42.53 3.04 21.96
N ALA A 623 41.61 3.87 21.49
CA ALA A 623 41.48 5.26 21.93
C ALA A 623 40.96 5.35 23.37
N GLU A 624 40.07 4.45 23.80
CA GLU A 624 39.59 4.38 25.18
C GLU A 624 40.64 3.80 26.14
N GLU A 625 41.40 2.79 25.74
CA GLU A 625 42.55 2.31 26.53
C GLU A 625 43.55 3.45 26.72
N ALA A 626 43.84 4.23 25.67
CA ALA A 626 44.68 5.41 25.78
C ALA A 626 44.09 6.49 26.70
N GLN A 627 42.78 6.74 26.66
CA GLN A 627 42.11 7.67 27.58
C GLN A 627 42.07 7.14 29.03
N SER A 628 42.10 5.82 29.23
CA SER A 628 42.24 5.23 30.57
C SER A 628 43.62 5.49 31.17
N LEU A 629 44.68 5.44 30.34
CA LEU A 629 46.07 5.67 30.74
C LEU A 629 46.43 7.16 30.85
N ASN A 630 45.77 8.01 30.08
CA ASN A 630 45.89 9.47 30.12
C ASN A 630 44.51 10.13 29.92
N SER A 631 43.81 10.36 31.03
CA SER A 631 42.44 10.91 31.05
C SER A 631 42.31 12.33 30.50
N GLU A 632 43.41 13.06 30.35
CA GLU A 632 43.43 14.43 29.82
C GLU A 632 43.88 14.50 28.35
N SER A 633 44.03 13.34 27.68
CA SER A 633 44.42 13.26 26.27
C SER A 633 43.35 13.86 25.33
N LYS A 634 43.58 15.10 24.90
CA LYS A 634 42.82 15.76 23.83
C LYS A 634 42.86 14.99 22.50
N LYS A 635 43.88 14.15 22.28
CA LYS A 635 44.02 13.31 21.09
C LYS A 635 43.07 12.11 21.15
N ALA A 636 42.97 11.44 22.30
CA ALA A 636 42.00 10.36 22.53
C ALA A 636 40.55 10.83 22.30
N ALA A 637 40.17 11.94 22.94
CA ALA A 637 38.85 12.54 22.78
C ALA A 637 38.53 12.94 21.33
N ARG A 638 39.54 13.33 20.52
CA ARG A 638 39.33 13.63 19.08
C ARG A 638 39.04 12.39 18.25
N ILE A 639 39.79 11.30 18.48
CA ILE A 639 39.60 10.03 17.78
C ILE A 639 38.22 9.43 18.10
N LEU A 640 37.82 9.45 19.38
CA LEU A 640 36.51 8.92 19.81
C LEU A 640 35.34 9.68 19.18
N ASP A 641 35.39 11.02 19.11
CA ASP A 641 34.39 11.80 18.38
C ASP A 641 34.39 11.50 16.87
N GLU A 642 35.55 11.33 16.25
CA GLU A 642 35.60 11.05 14.80
C GLU A 642 35.08 9.63 14.48
N ILE A 643 35.31 8.67 15.37
CA ILE A 643 34.66 7.35 15.32
C ILE A 643 33.14 7.53 15.48
N ALA A 644 32.68 8.24 16.52
CA ALA A 644 31.24 8.47 16.76
C ALA A 644 30.55 9.21 15.60
N LEU A 645 31.24 10.13 14.92
CA LEU A 645 30.75 10.79 13.70
C LEU A 645 30.59 9.80 12.53
N ARG A 646 31.55 8.88 12.35
CA ARG A 646 31.51 7.87 11.28
C ARG A 646 30.47 6.79 11.55
N THR A 647 30.44 6.23 12.77
CA THR A 647 29.42 5.24 13.18
C THR A 647 28.02 5.85 13.18
N GLY A 648 27.86 7.09 13.67
CA GLY A 648 26.58 7.82 13.64
C GLY A 648 26.08 8.12 12.22
N SER A 649 26.95 8.11 11.21
CA SER A 649 26.56 8.34 9.82
C SER A 649 26.06 7.12 9.04
N ASP A 650 26.09 5.91 9.63
CA ASP A 650 25.63 4.66 9.01
C ASP A 650 24.63 3.89 9.90
N SER A 651 23.56 4.55 10.37
CA SER A 651 22.37 3.85 10.93
C SER A 651 21.55 3.07 9.87
N ALA A 652 22.13 2.87 8.67
CA ALA A 652 21.45 2.53 7.43
C ALA A 652 21.83 1.14 6.89
N VAL A 653 21.82 0.11 7.76
CA VAL A 653 21.33 -1.21 7.32
C VAL A 653 19.81 -1.18 7.48
N THR A 654 19.16 -0.51 6.52
CA THR A 654 17.70 -0.47 6.44
C THR A 654 17.18 -1.88 6.22
N LEU A 655 16.34 -2.34 7.14
CA LEU A 655 15.66 -3.62 7.00
C LEU A 655 14.79 -3.59 5.74
N SER A 656 14.63 -4.74 5.08
CA SER A 656 13.64 -4.85 4.01
C SER A 656 12.25 -4.50 4.57
N ALA A 657 11.31 -4.01 3.75
CA ALA A 657 10.00 -3.59 4.26
C ALA A 657 9.30 -4.68 5.09
N LYS A 658 9.43 -5.95 4.66
CA LYS A 658 8.95 -7.15 5.36
C LYS A 658 9.67 -7.40 6.69
N ASP A 659 10.97 -7.15 6.75
CA ASP A 659 11.76 -7.35 7.97
C ASP A 659 11.54 -6.20 8.97
N GLU A 660 11.35 -4.96 8.51
CA GLU A 660 10.95 -3.87 9.40
C GLU A 660 9.55 -4.15 10.01
N ASP A 661 8.62 -4.76 9.27
CA ASP A 661 7.30 -5.16 9.82
C ASP A 661 7.43 -6.20 10.95
N ILE A 662 8.29 -7.22 10.75
CA ILE A 662 8.59 -8.22 11.78
C ILE A 662 9.31 -7.57 12.99
N TYR A 663 10.17 -6.58 12.76
CA TYR A 663 10.85 -5.82 13.81
C TYR A 663 9.88 -4.96 14.63
N GLN A 664 8.92 -4.28 14.00
CA GLN A 664 7.89 -3.51 14.71
C GLN A 664 6.93 -4.44 15.48
N ALA A 665 6.58 -5.60 14.93
CA ALA A 665 5.81 -6.62 15.66
C ALA A 665 6.56 -7.12 16.91
N ALA A 666 7.87 -7.41 16.79
CA ALA A 666 8.71 -7.80 17.93
C ALA A 666 8.81 -6.69 19.00
N LEU A 667 8.88 -5.41 18.60
CA LEU A 667 8.84 -4.28 19.53
C LEU A 667 7.49 -4.16 20.26
N LYS A 668 6.38 -4.41 19.57
CA LYS A 668 5.02 -4.43 20.16
C LYS A 668 4.90 -5.52 21.22
N ASP A 669 5.38 -6.73 20.92
CA ASP A 669 5.38 -7.84 21.87
C ASP A 669 6.27 -7.57 23.09
N LEU A 670 7.47 -7.02 22.89
CA LEU A 670 8.34 -6.63 23.99
C LEU A 670 7.70 -5.57 24.90
N ARG A 671 7.01 -4.56 24.34
CA ARG A 671 6.26 -3.55 25.12
C ARG A 671 5.10 -4.15 25.92
N ASN A 672 4.48 -5.21 25.40
CA ASN A 672 3.37 -5.91 26.05
C ASN A 672 3.82 -6.97 27.08
N GLY A 673 5.13 -7.17 27.27
CA GLY A 673 5.68 -8.21 28.15
C GLY A 673 5.72 -9.61 27.52
N ASN A 674 5.41 -9.75 26.24
CA ASN A 674 5.42 -11.01 25.50
C ASN A 674 6.86 -11.37 25.04
N ILE A 675 7.79 -11.51 26.00
CA ILE A 675 9.24 -11.61 25.76
C ILE A 675 9.59 -12.79 24.81
N ILE A 676 8.88 -13.93 24.92
CA ILE A 676 9.10 -15.11 24.07
C ILE A 676 8.67 -14.84 22.61
N GLU A 677 7.48 -14.25 22.40
CA GLU A 677 6.96 -13.88 21.07
C GLU A 677 7.86 -12.85 20.38
N ALA A 678 8.44 -11.92 21.14
CA ALA A 678 9.43 -10.97 20.65
C ALA A 678 10.75 -11.68 20.25
N SER A 679 11.22 -12.62 21.08
CA SER A 679 12.45 -13.39 20.85
C SER A 679 12.40 -14.22 19.56
N ILE A 680 11.26 -14.87 19.30
CA ILE A 680 11.02 -15.66 18.08
C ILE A 680 11.10 -14.75 16.84
N LYS A 681 10.43 -13.60 16.85
CA LYS A 681 10.43 -12.65 15.72
C LYS A 681 11.81 -12.06 15.46
N VAL A 682 12.58 -11.77 16.50
CA VAL A 682 13.98 -11.33 16.35
C VAL A 682 14.89 -12.45 15.83
N SER A 683 14.66 -13.69 16.24
CA SER A 683 15.42 -14.83 15.71
C SER A 683 15.17 -15.00 14.21
N ALA A 684 13.90 -14.90 13.78
CA ALA A 684 13.52 -14.92 12.36
C ALA A 684 14.13 -13.75 11.55
N LEU A 685 14.33 -12.58 12.17
CA LEU A 685 15.04 -11.47 11.52
C LEU A 685 16.51 -11.78 11.30
N LEU A 686 17.17 -12.43 12.27
CA LEU A 686 18.59 -12.79 12.21
C LEU A 686 18.87 -13.97 11.26
N GLU A 687 17.87 -14.77 10.89
CA GLU A 687 18.02 -15.80 9.84
C GLU A 687 18.26 -15.18 8.44
N ASN A 688 17.90 -13.92 8.22
CA ASN A 688 18.11 -13.25 6.95
C ASN A 688 19.49 -12.59 6.90
N ASN A 689 20.37 -13.04 6.00
CA ASN A 689 21.78 -12.62 5.95
C ASN A 689 22.01 -11.10 5.84
N GLY A 690 21.08 -10.34 5.23
CA GLY A 690 21.16 -8.87 5.17
C GLY A 690 20.95 -8.19 6.53
N ASN A 691 20.29 -8.88 7.47
CA ASN A 691 19.91 -8.35 8.78
C ASN A 691 20.85 -8.83 9.90
N LEU A 692 21.75 -9.77 9.62
CA LEU A 692 22.82 -10.21 10.54
C LEU A 692 23.75 -9.07 10.98
N GLN A 693 23.85 -8.01 10.18
CA GLN A 693 24.55 -6.77 10.53
C GLN A 693 23.59 -5.59 10.74
N SER A 694 22.27 -5.83 10.78
CA SER A 694 21.31 -4.78 11.14
C SER A 694 21.38 -4.53 12.63
N ALA A 695 22.01 -3.42 12.97
CA ALA A 695 22.27 -3.04 14.34
C ALA A 695 20.98 -2.82 15.16
N LYS A 696 19.85 -2.50 14.49
CA LYS A 696 18.48 -2.54 15.05
C LYS A 696 18.14 -3.93 15.62
N VAL A 697 18.29 -4.98 14.82
CA VAL A 697 17.87 -6.35 15.15
C VAL A 697 18.73 -6.93 16.27
N ILE A 698 20.05 -6.73 16.19
CA ILE A 698 21.01 -7.17 17.23
C ILE A 698 20.67 -6.51 18.59
N ARG A 699 20.27 -5.23 18.60
CA ARG A 699 19.85 -4.53 19.82
C ARG A 699 18.53 -5.03 20.38
N LEU A 700 17.53 -5.27 19.54
CA LEU A 700 16.26 -5.80 20.00
C LEU A 700 16.45 -7.19 20.61
N LYS A 701 17.34 -8.01 20.03
CA LYS A 701 17.79 -9.29 20.61
C LYS A 701 18.33 -9.10 22.04
N LYS A 702 19.34 -8.24 22.21
CA LYS A 702 19.93 -7.95 23.53
C LYS A 702 18.90 -7.45 24.55
N ARG A 703 17.95 -6.59 24.16
CA ARG A 703 16.89 -6.08 25.06
C ARG A 703 15.92 -7.17 25.51
N ILE A 704 15.62 -8.13 24.64
CA ILE A 704 14.82 -9.31 24.97
C ILE A 704 15.63 -10.23 25.89
N GLU A 705 16.87 -10.53 25.54
CA GLU A 705 17.80 -11.37 26.33
C GLU A 705 18.06 -10.80 27.73
N ALA A 706 18.05 -9.48 27.92
CA ALA A 706 18.21 -8.82 29.22
C ALA A 706 16.93 -8.79 30.08
N GLN A 707 15.80 -9.30 29.57
CA GLN A 707 14.54 -9.44 30.32
C GLN A 707 14.13 -10.92 30.53
N ILE A 708 14.97 -11.86 30.07
CA ILE A 708 14.88 -13.30 30.34
C ILE A 708 15.68 -13.63 31.61
#